data_AF-A0A0V1G6E3-F1
#
_entry.id   AF-A0A0V1G6E3-F1
#
_cell.length_a   1.000
_cell.length_b   1.000
_cell.length_c   1.000
_cell.angle_alpha   90.00
_cell.angle_beta   90.00
_cell.angle_gamma   90.00
#
_symmetry.space_group_name_H-M   'P 1'
#
loop_
_entity.id
_entity.type
_entity.pdbx_description
1 polymer ?
#
loop_
_entity_poly.entity_id
_entity_poly.type
_entity_poly.pdbx_seq_one_letter_code
_entity_poly.pdbx_strand_id
1 'polypeptide(L)'
;MELINKYDMKRIKTEKVAVCYNRLLNISVTFCLEKIFLNVLLSIVHVHAYNEFVNSYYVLVYGACIVHRYRRSAMARNAEKALTALARWRKMKLDEERGPTDHRPALASDCNDLRKAEGWRLDVIREIARKIAQIQNPGLGEFKIRDLNDEINKLLKTKYHWEVRVRELGGPDYKRIAPKMLDREGRELPGNRGYKYFGAAKDLPGVRELFAKPSSDVGKLKKTYAQLVHAADARYYGYVDEDDGVILPLECEAEAAARKKAAEEWEKNKIDKFADELLEKVDLPTVENVGNLEENAADILFPGDDSTDRPVNADDVSIAVPSQEEVQQAILKRKKMELLEKYASFEDYNFTVLVTVFYASMLISKKAGELFSKAIKAKSDWTDKDDLLDVIYWFKQIFSLLFGIVCGLLPVEGFSVIAFYLMVSTLVTHFYITAFQCFDEDELGGISEIFKEGFSSAFATFMVCWIVAFTMRSVYLILIISVVCCVSYSLEPCEIVFIYVTEPIEKQGVSADLLKEKLIRQTNFTVHVYFTHSDFSGTRGAWAIWPILKNKLQTLQYKWLFFMESQTVVDVIRLTQFLAKFDPEKQYFIGHALTDLSMTIIHHFSSEKLKYPELGAGFVISKATFNFAVELVKSKESSALMFIIDAMYELALLLHNNSFGVELTDEPMFCTLAEHSSCITGYVYDDSECTGNVSSEDVVFAVKTWNGNHQTRIPILKQTWVSKDIQVIFFSDVEDRNIPTVKVNVENTKEGHCEKTLNILQYFNEISNRKYKWIVLADDDTLLNVAALFRLLRCYNSESRMVLGQRYGFHFNADGTGGFDYPTLGAGAVFPSPVVSTLAFILQCTSKDAPDDMSIGFYLSNSDIPIVHSSSFHQAPSSSYAHDYLHKMPMISFHSFFNGNPLENFEQYLKEEFLKNDEEEEHLAKKEL
;
A
#
# COMPACT_ATOMS: atom_id res chain seq x y z
N MET A 1 -14.91 13.00 -76.73
CA MET A 1 -14.04 14.19 -76.59
C MET A 1 -14.19 14.66 -75.15
N GLU A 2 -13.18 15.00 -74.35
CA GLU A 2 -11.71 14.87 -74.45
C GLU A 2 -11.18 14.84 -72.98
N LEU A 3 -10.15 14.04 -72.63
CA LEU A 3 -8.78 14.49 -72.26
C LEU A 3 -8.75 15.76 -71.36
N ILE A 4 -8.07 15.81 -70.20
CA ILE A 4 -6.67 15.45 -69.86
C ILE A 4 -6.61 15.08 -68.34
N ASN A 5 -6.21 13.86 -67.92
CA ASN A 5 -4.86 13.46 -67.43
C ASN A 5 -4.24 14.34 -66.31
N LYS A 6 -4.14 13.90 -65.04
CA LYS A 6 -3.15 12.97 -64.41
C LYS A 6 -3.50 12.87 -62.90
N TYR A 7 -3.08 11.88 -62.09
CA TYR A 7 -2.22 10.69 -62.26
C TYR A 7 -2.68 9.65 -61.21
N ASP A 8 -2.67 8.35 -61.52
CA ASP A 8 -2.82 7.31 -60.48
C ASP A 8 -2.12 5.97 -60.85
N MET A 9 -1.78 5.20 -59.81
CA MET A 9 -1.57 3.75 -59.73
C MET A 9 -0.73 3.02 -60.80
N LYS A 10 0.57 2.89 -60.51
CA LYS A 10 1.48 1.75 -60.84
C LYS A 10 2.80 1.94 -60.06
N ARG A 11 3.47 0.93 -59.47
CA ARG A 11 3.36 -0.55 -59.60
C ARG A 11 4.19 -1.26 -58.49
N ILE A 12 3.99 -2.59 -58.33
CA ILE A 12 4.84 -3.60 -57.60
C ILE A 12 4.56 -3.68 -56.08
N LYS A 13 4.07 -4.78 -55.46
CA LYS A 13 4.36 -6.25 -55.44
C LYS A 13 5.58 -6.70 -54.59
N THR A 14 5.34 -7.00 -53.30
CA THR A 14 5.90 -8.12 -52.47
C THR A 14 5.20 -8.05 -51.10
N GLU A 15 4.24 -8.92 -50.78
CA GLU A 15 4.39 -10.28 -50.21
C GLU A 15 4.95 -10.37 -48.77
N LYS A 16 4.07 -10.83 -47.86
CA LYS A 16 4.32 -11.80 -46.76
C LYS A 16 5.54 -11.57 -45.84
N VAL A 17 5.31 -10.97 -44.66
CA VAL A 17 6.18 -11.15 -43.47
C VAL A 17 5.35 -11.55 -42.25
N ALA A 18 4.75 -12.74 -42.33
CA ALA A 18 4.52 -13.56 -41.14
C ALA A 18 5.72 -14.54 -40.96
N VAL A 19 5.77 -15.30 -39.87
CA VAL A 19 6.79 -16.35 -39.56
C VAL A 19 8.16 -15.85 -39.04
N CYS A 20 8.53 -14.57 -39.17
CA CYS A 20 9.86 -14.12 -38.74
C CYS A 20 10.06 -13.97 -37.20
N TYR A 21 8.98 -13.90 -36.40
CA TYR A 21 9.07 -13.57 -34.97
C TYR A 21 9.41 -14.73 -34.04
N ASN A 22 9.41 -15.99 -34.52
CA ASN A 22 9.50 -17.18 -33.67
C ASN A 22 10.79 -18.00 -33.87
N ARG A 23 11.91 -17.33 -34.24
CA ARG A 23 13.21 -18.01 -34.46
C ARG A 23 14.46 -17.28 -33.93
N LEU A 24 14.33 -16.06 -33.41
CA LEU A 24 15.44 -15.31 -32.79
C LEU A 24 15.60 -15.58 -31.27
N LEU A 25 14.59 -16.20 -30.65
CA LEU A 25 14.47 -16.38 -29.19
C LEU A 25 15.36 -17.50 -28.60
N ASN A 26 16.31 -18.08 -29.35
CA ASN A 26 16.99 -19.32 -28.93
C ASN A 26 18.44 -19.52 -29.42
N ILE A 27 19.15 -18.45 -29.84
CA ILE A 27 20.54 -18.57 -30.35
C ILE A 27 21.53 -17.59 -29.68
N SER A 28 21.10 -16.41 -29.22
CA SER A 28 22.04 -15.34 -28.79
C SER A 28 22.40 -15.29 -27.31
N VAL A 29 21.82 -16.13 -26.44
CA VAL A 29 22.08 -16.11 -24.98
C VAL A 29 23.10 -17.16 -24.55
N THR A 30 23.05 -18.35 -25.13
CA THR A 30 23.90 -19.51 -24.77
C THR A 30 25.39 -19.27 -25.03
N PHE A 31 25.74 -18.59 -26.13
CA PHE A 31 27.14 -18.39 -26.51
C PHE A 31 27.91 -17.36 -25.67
N CYS A 32 27.21 -16.54 -24.88
CA CYS A 32 27.83 -15.44 -24.14
C CYS A 32 28.17 -15.80 -22.69
N LEU A 33 27.47 -16.77 -22.08
CA LEU A 33 27.61 -17.09 -20.65
C LEU A 33 28.71 -18.14 -20.37
N GLU A 34 28.89 -19.15 -21.23
CA GLU A 34 29.87 -20.22 -21.00
C GLU A 34 31.33 -19.72 -20.96
N LYS A 35 31.68 -18.72 -21.80
CA LYS A 35 33.03 -18.14 -21.81
C LYS A 35 33.32 -17.21 -20.64
N ILE A 36 32.31 -16.65 -19.99
CA ILE A 36 32.49 -15.78 -18.82
C ILE A 36 32.73 -16.63 -17.58
N PHE A 37 31.98 -17.73 -17.41
CA PHE A 37 32.10 -18.59 -16.24
C PHE A 37 33.46 -19.31 -16.14
N LEU A 38 34.02 -19.77 -17.28
CA LEU A 38 35.24 -20.59 -17.27
C LEU A 38 36.51 -19.79 -16.87
N ASN A 39 36.61 -18.53 -17.29
CA ASN A 39 37.78 -17.69 -16.99
C ASN A 39 37.77 -17.15 -15.55
N VAL A 40 36.60 -16.89 -14.97
CA VAL A 40 36.49 -16.41 -13.58
C VAL A 40 36.90 -17.49 -12.58
N LEU A 41 36.59 -18.77 -12.84
CA LEU A 41 36.98 -19.87 -11.95
C LEU A 41 38.49 -20.18 -11.96
N LEU A 42 39.21 -19.98 -13.07
CA LEU A 42 40.63 -20.35 -13.13
C LEU A 42 41.58 -19.36 -12.43
N SER A 43 41.21 -18.08 -12.31
CA SER A 43 42.10 -17.06 -11.71
C SER A 43 41.91 -16.85 -10.21
N ILE A 44 40.76 -17.21 -9.63
CA ILE A 44 40.45 -16.98 -8.20
C ILE A 44 41.05 -18.07 -7.29
N VAL A 45 41.46 -19.21 -7.84
CA VAL A 45 42.08 -20.32 -7.08
C VAL A 45 43.53 -20.04 -6.68
N HIS A 46 44.20 -19.04 -7.27
CA HIS A 46 45.60 -18.72 -6.98
C HIS A 46 45.79 -17.44 -6.13
N VAL A 47 46.25 -17.66 -4.90
CA VAL A 47 46.97 -16.71 -4.03
C VAL A 47 46.17 -15.53 -3.47
N HIS A 48 45.38 -15.82 -2.41
CA HIS A 48 45.64 -15.18 -1.11
C HIS A 48 45.25 -16.08 0.07
N ALA A 49 46.16 -17.00 0.39
CA ALA A 49 46.38 -17.46 1.76
C ALA A 49 47.70 -16.84 2.24
N TYR A 50 47.88 -16.74 3.56
CA TYR A 50 48.82 -15.87 4.30
C TYR A 50 48.22 -14.49 4.66
N ASN A 51 47.91 -14.13 5.93
CA ASN A 51 48.57 -14.32 7.25
C ASN A 51 49.98 -13.66 7.30
N GLU A 52 50.39 -12.92 8.36
CA GLU A 52 49.74 -12.40 9.58
C GLU A 52 50.75 -11.47 10.30
N PHE A 53 50.40 -10.89 11.46
CA PHE A 53 51.31 -10.13 12.36
C PHE A 53 51.90 -8.81 11.74
N VAL A 54 52.51 -7.87 12.45
CA VAL A 54 52.98 -7.76 13.86
C VAL A 54 52.25 -6.59 14.57
N ASN A 55 52.32 -6.54 15.91
CA ASN A 55 51.46 -5.72 16.77
C ASN A 55 52.25 -4.78 17.72
N SER A 56 51.64 -3.64 18.09
CA SER A 56 51.86 -2.82 19.31
C SER A 56 53.17 -2.01 19.48
N TYR A 57 53.06 -0.77 19.98
CA TYR A 57 53.75 -0.35 21.22
C TYR A 57 53.11 0.92 21.88
N TYR A 58 52.95 0.82 23.21
CA TYR A 58 52.53 1.75 24.27
C TYR A 58 52.96 3.25 24.12
N VAL A 59 52.23 4.31 24.54
CA VAL A 59 51.31 4.64 25.68
C VAL A 59 52.03 5.11 26.97
N LEU A 60 51.44 6.11 27.70
CA LEU A 60 51.82 6.76 29.00
C LEU A 60 52.75 8.03 28.92
N VAL A 61 52.71 9.12 29.75
CA VAL A 61 51.82 9.60 30.87
C VAL A 61 52.11 11.07 31.36
N TYR A 62 51.15 11.71 32.10
CA TYR A 62 51.19 12.98 32.92
C TYR A 62 51.48 14.36 32.26
N GLY A 63 51.04 15.53 32.82
CA GLY A 63 50.02 15.78 33.88
C GLY A 63 50.08 17.14 34.65
N ALA A 64 48.93 17.84 34.79
CA ALA A 64 48.62 18.99 35.69
C ALA A 64 49.35 20.35 35.42
N CYS A 65 48.96 21.54 35.96
CA CYS A 65 47.97 21.94 36.99
C CYS A 65 47.52 23.44 36.85
N ILE A 66 46.36 23.84 37.41
CA ILE A 66 46.13 24.91 38.44
C ILE A 66 44.60 25.23 38.58
N VAL A 67 44.17 25.77 39.74
CA VAL A 67 42.77 25.79 40.26
C VAL A 67 42.37 27.18 40.81
N HIS A 68 41.05 27.41 41.06
CA HIS A 68 40.36 28.46 41.86
C HIS A 68 39.64 29.59 41.07
N ARG A 69 38.44 30.11 41.42
CA ARG A 69 37.40 29.89 42.49
C ARG A 69 35.96 30.03 41.84
N TYR A 70 34.77 29.83 42.46
CA TYR A 70 34.34 29.42 43.82
C TYR A 70 32.89 28.80 43.89
N ARG A 71 32.25 28.95 45.07
CA ARG A 71 30.87 28.63 45.55
C ARG A 71 29.71 29.22 44.70
N ARG A 72 28.44 28.78 44.84
CA ARG A 72 27.73 28.28 46.05
C ARG A 72 26.64 27.21 45.76
N SER A 73 26.25 26.47 46.81
CA SER A 73 25.50 25.20 46.73
C SER A 73 23.98 25.32 46.62
N ALA A 74 23.37 24.35 45.93
CA ALA A 74 22.03 23.82 46.20
C ALA A 74 22.11 22.29 46.35
N MET A 75 21.26 21.66 47.16
CA MET A 75 21.36 20.22 47.46
C MET A 75 20.59 19.35 46.47
N ALA A 76 21.33 18.83 45.48
CA ALA A 76 20.91 17.77 44.56
C ALA A 76 20.15 16.61 45.25
N ARG A 77 19.09 16.13 44.61
CA ARG A 77 18.26 15.01 45.12
C ARG A 77 19.07 13.71 45.13
N ASN A 78 18.66 12.71 45.93
CA ASN A 78 19.42 11.47 46.08
C ASN A 78 19.61 10.68 44.76
N ALA A 79 18.68 10.82 43.80
CA ALA A 79 18.82 10.27 42.46
C ALA A 79 20.01 10.87 41.68
N GLU A 80 20.18 12.20 41.69
CA GLU A 80 21.34 12.87 41.07
C GLU A 80 22.65 12.47 41.74
N LYS A 81 22.66 12.33 43.07
CA LYS A 81 23.84 11.83 43.81
C LYS A 81 24.23 10.42 43.38
N ALA A 82 23.25 9.53 43.20
CA ALA A 82 23.46 8.18 42.67
C ALA A 82 23.92 8.16 41.19
N LEU A 83 23.62 9.22 40.44
CA LEU A 83 24.05 9.43 39.05
C LEU A 83 25.36 10.20 38.89
N THR A 84 26.03 10.62 39.97
CA THR A 84 27.36 11.26 39.88
C THR A 84 28.41 10.32 39.31
N ALA A 85 29.45 10.86 38.66
CA ALA A 85 30.54 10.06 38.10
C ALA A 85 31.22 9.14 39.14
N LEU A 86 31.39 9.62 40.39
CA LEU A 86 31.96 8.83 41.48
C LEU A 86 30.99 7.73 41.96
N ALA A 87 29.68 7.99 42.03
CA ALA A 87 28.70 6.94 42.33
C ALA A 87 28.61 5.89 41.21
N ARG A 88 28.63 6.30 39.93
CA ARG A 88 28.71 5.38 38.78
C ARG A 88 29.99 4.56 38.79
N TRP A 89 31.15 5.18 39.02
CA TRP A 89 32.44 4.49 39.10
C TRP A 89 32.52 3.53 40.29
N ARG A 90 32.01 3.93 41.46
CA ARG A 90 31.95 3.04 42.63
C ARG A 90 30.96 1.90 42.43
N LYS A 91 29.84 2.13 41.74
CA LYS A 91 28.93 1.05 41.31
C LYS A 91 29.64 0.11 40.33
N MET A 92 30.28 0.66 39.29
CA MET A 92 31.05 -0.11 38.31
C MET A 92 32.12 -0.96 38.98
N LYS A 93 32.87 -0.43 39.96
CA LYS A 93 33.84 -1.21 40.74
C LYS A 93 33.19 -2.28 41.63
N LEU A 94 32.04 -2.00 42.25
CA LEU A 94 31.29 -3.00 43.02
C LEU A 94 30.68 -4.10 42.14
N ASP A 95 30.29 -3.78 40.91
CA ASP A 95 29.77 -4.75 39.94
C ASP A 95 30.94 -5.56 39.30
N GLU A 96 32.11 -4.94 39.12
CA GLU A 96 33.36 -5.60 38.70
C GLU A 96 33.91 -6.54 39.80
N GLU A 97 33.83 -6.15 41.08
CA GLU A 97 34.15 -6.99 42.25
C GLU A 97 33.14 -8.13 42.47
N ARG A 98 31.89 -7.97 42.01
CA ARG A 98 30.85 -9.01 42.07
C ARG A 98 30.87 -9.98 40.90
N GLY A 99 31.50 -9.60 39.79
CA GLY A 99 31.40 -10.31 38.52
C GLY A 99 30.03 -10.10 37.84
N PRO A 100 29.86 -10.66 36.63
CA PRO A 100 28.64 -10.47 35.85
C PRO A 100 27.42 -11.04 36.58
N THR A 101 26.46 -10.18 36.90
CA THR A 101 25.14 -10.62 37.35
C THR A 101 24.42 -11.26 36.17
N ASP A 102 24.26 -12.58 36.19
CA ASP A 102 23.30 -13.26 35.32
C ASP A 102 21.93 -12.53 35.42
N HIS A 103 21.22 -12.42 34.29
CA HIS A 103 19.84 -11.95 34.26
C HIS A 103 18.90 -13.09 33.90
N ARG A 104 17.66 -13.06 34.42
CA ARG A 104 16.63 -14.07 34.13
C ARG A 104 16.32 -14.07 32.63
N PRO A 105 16.49 -15.20 31.91
CA PRO A 105 16.10 -15.30 30.52
C PRO A 105 14.62 -15.01 30.28
N ALA A 106 14.28 -14.50 29.10
CA ALA A 106 12.90 -14.17 28.73
C ALA A 106 12.04 -15.45 28.57
N LEU A 107 12.62 -16.50 27.98
CA LEU A 107 12.02 -17.83 27.88
C LEU A 107 12.69 -18.77 28.89
N ALA A 108 11.90 -19.56 29.62
CA ALA A 108 12.45 -20.53 30.56
C ALA A 108 13.29 -21.62 29.86
N SER A 109 12.94 -21.95 28.62
CA SER A 109 13.61 -22.95 27.78
C SER A 109 15.09 -22.68 27.54
N ASP A 110 15.50 -21.40 27.49
CA ASP A 110 16.88 -20.96 27.24
C ASP A 110 17.84 -21.38 28.36
N CYS A 111 17.31 -21.68 29.55
CA CYS A 111 18.08 -22.13 30.69
C CYS A 111 18.28 -23.65 30.63
N ASN A 112 19.55 -24.08 30.53
CA ASN A 112 19.95 -25.50 30.51
C ASN A 112 20.62 -25.97 31.82
N ASP A 113 20.91 -25.05 32.76
CA ASP A 113 21.43 -25.37 34.10
C ASP A 113 20.27 -25.46 35.10
N LEU A 114 20.08 -26.64 35.69
CA LEU A 114 19.08 -26.92 36.73
C LEU A 114 19.19 -25.97 37.92
N ARG A 115 20.42 -25.68 38.38
CA ARG A 115 20.67 -24.82 39.55
C ARG A 115 20.32 -23.36 39.26
N LYS A 116 20.57 -22.88 38.03
CA LYS A 116 20.12 -21.55 37.59
C LYS A 116 18.60 -21.50 37.44
N ALA A 117 17.96 -22.53 36.87
CA ALA A 117 16.50 -22.62 36.76
C ALA A 117 15.79 -22.60 38.12
N GLU A 118 16.34 -23.28 39.14
CA GLU A 118 15.82 -23.19 40.51
C GLU A 118 16.04 -21.80 41.14
N GLY A 119 17.18 -21.15 40.85
CA GLY A 119 17.43 -19.75 41.22
C GLY A 119 16.35 -18.80 40.66
N TRP A 120 16.11 -18.84 39.35
CA TRP A 120 15.10 -18.02 38.69
C TRP A 120 13.69 -18.26 39.22
N ARG A 121 13.35 -19.52 39.53
CA ARG A 121 12.08 -19.85 40.18
C ARG A 121 11.94 -19.17 41.55
N LEU A 122 13.00 -19.15 42.36
CA LEU A 122 13.02 -18.48 43.66
C LEU A 122 13.00 -16.95 43.55
N ASP A 123 13.61 -16.38 42.50
CA ASP A 123 13.53 -14.94 42.21
C ASP A 123 12.10 -14.51 41.83
N VAL A 124 11.42 -15.27 40.96
CA VAL A 124 10.00 -15.04 40.62
C VAL A 124 9.12 -15.12 41.87
N ILE A 125 9.35 -16.09 42.77
CA ILE A 125 8.62 -16.20 44.05
C ILE A 125 8.89 -14.97 44.94
N ARG A 126 10.13 -14.45 44.98
CA ARG A 126 10.49 -13.22 45.70
C ARG A 126 9.98 -11.93 45.02
N GLU A 127 9.62 -11.95 43.74
CA GLU A 127 8.88 -10.87 43.07
C GLU A 127 7.39 -10.91 43.42
N ILE A 128 6.77 -12.10 43.37
CA ILE A 128 5.35 -12.30 43.75
C ILE A 128 5.11 -11.84 45.19
N ALA A 129 5.93 -12.28 46.16
CA ALA A 129 5.79 -11.89 47.56
C ALA A 129 5.87 -10.36 47.78
N ARG A 130 6.76 -9.67 47.05
CA ARG A 130 6.87 -8.20 47.10
C ARG A 130 5.62 -7.51 46.53
N LYS A 131 5.05 -8.00 45.43
CA LYS A 131 3.82 -7.42 44.85
C LYS A 131 2.58 -7.71 45.70
N ILE A 132 2.47 -8.89 46.32
CA ILE A 132 1.38 -9.19 47.27
C ILE A 132 1.41 -8.19 48.45
N ALA A 133 2.59 -7.93 49.03
CA ALA A 133 2.74 -6.94 50.10
C ALA A 133 2.40 -5.50 49.64
N GLN A 134 2.61 -5.17 48.36
CA GLN A 134 2.22 -3.87 47.79
C GLN A 134 0.70 -3.72 47.61
N ILE A 135 -0.01 -4.78 47.21
CA ILE A 135 -1.49 -4.78 47.10
C ILE A 135 -2.19 -4.64 48.47
N GLN A 136 -1.54 -5.07 49.55
CA GLN A 136 -2.09 -4.96 50.91
C GLN A 136 -2.04 -3.53 51.48
N ASN A 137 -1.52 -2.54 50.74
CA ASN A 137 -1.52 -1.13 51.16
C ASN A 137 -2.90 -0.48 50.96
N PRO A 138 -3.60 -0.05 52.03
CA PRO A 138 -4.95 0.54 51.92
C PRO A 138 -4.97 1.93 51.28
N GLY A 139 -3.82 2.59 51.11
CA GLY A 139 -3.71 3.90 50.44
C GLY A 139 -3.51 3.82 48.92
N LEU A 140 -3.69 2.64 48.29
CA LEU A 140 -3.45 2.44 46.87
C LEU A 140 -4.76 2.60 46.06
N GLY A 141 -4.73 3.42 45.00
CA GLY A 141 -5.90 3.62 44.13
C GLY A 141 -6.28 2.38 43.31
N GLU A 142 -7.57 2.23 43.01
CA GLU A 142 -8.16 1.04 42.38
C GLU A 142 -7.41 0.57 41.11
N PHE A 143 -7.14 1.47 40.16
CA PHE A 143 -6.39 1.13 38.94
C PHE A 143 -5.04 0.48 39.23
N LYS A 144 -4.33 0.95 40.27
CA LYS A 144 -3.03 0.40 40.68
C LYS A 144 -3.15 -0.96 41.38
N ILE A 145 -4.27 -1.21 42.06
CA ILE A 145 -4.60 -2.53 42.62
C ILE A 145 -4.88 -3.54 41.49
N ARG A 146 -5.62 -3.12 40.45
CA ARG A 146 -5.88 -3.92 39.23
C ARG A 146 -4.56 -4.27 38.52
N ASP A 147 -3.71 -3.27 38.23
CA ASP A 147 -2.39 -3.45 37.63
C ASP A 147 -1.54 -4.52 38.36
N LEU A 148 -1.38 -4.34 39.68
CA LEU A 148 -0.54 -5.23 40.49
C LEU A 148 -1.10 -6.66 40.53
N ASN A 149 -2.44 -6.82 40.53
CA ASN A 149 -3.07 -8.14 40.51
C ASN A 149 -2.79 -8.86 39.18
N ASP A 150 -2.85 -8.15 38.06
CA ASP A 150 -2.45 -8.69 36.76
C ASP A 150 -0.96 -9.02 36.67
N GLU A 151 -0.08 -8.17 37.22
CA GLU A 151 1.35 -8.47 37.32
C GLU A 151 1.64 -9.73 38.15
N ILE A 152 0.91 -9.96 39.25
CA ILE A 152 1.03 -11.19 40.04
C ILE A 152 0.54 -12.40 39.23
N ASN A 153 -0.59 -12.29 38.52
CA ASN A 153 -1.09 -13.38 37.66
C ASN A 153 -0.14 -13.68 36.49
N LYS A 154 0.52 -12.66 35.92
CA LYS A 154 1.61 -12.82 34.93
C LYS A 154 2.80 -13.56 35.55
N LEU A 155 3.30 -13.13 36.72
CA LEU A 155 4.40 -13.80 37.41
C LEU A 155 4.07 -15.23 37.85
N LEU A 156 2.82 -15.56 38.18
CA LEU A 156 2.39 -16.92 38.50
C LEU A 156 2.42 -17.84 37.27
N LYS A 157 2.12 -17.33 36.07
CA LYS A 157 2.36 -18.05 34.81
C LYS A 157 3.86 -18.27 34.60
N THR A 158 4.69 -17.22 34.76
CA THR A 158 6.16 -17.33 34.68
C THR A 158 6.72 -18.36 35.66
N LYS A 159 6.26 -18.37 36.92
CA LYS A 159 6.60 -19.38 37.94
C LYS A 159 6.28 -20.80 37.45
N TYR A 160 5.11 -21.00 36.85
CA TYR A 160 4.71 -22.30 36.32
C TYR A 160 5.64 -22.77 35.18
N HIS A 161 6.04 -21.88 34.26
CA HIS A 161 7.01 -22.22 33.23
C HIS A 161 8.38 -22.62 33.81
N TRP A 162 8.87 -21.92 34.85
CA TRP A 162 10.10 -22.33 35.56
C TRP A 162 9.93 -23.65 36.33
N GLU A 163 8.75 -23.95 36.90
CA GLU A 163 8.48 -25.23 37.56
C GLU A 163 8.36 -26.41 36.58
N VAL A 164 7.88 -26.16 35.35
CA VAL A 164 7.95 -27.14 34.25
C VAL A 164 9.40 -27.32 33.81
N ARG A 165 10.16 -26.22 33.59
CA ARG A 165 11.55 -26.30 33.14
C ARG A 165 12.47 -27.03 34.13
N VAL A 166 12.32 -26.77 35.42
CA VAL A 166 13.07 -27.50 36.46
C VAL A 166 12.79 -29.01 36.40
N ARG A 167 11.53 -29.41 36.14
CA ARG A 167 11.16 -30.82 35.96
C ARG A 167 11.77 -31.44 34.69
N GLU A 168 11.78 -30.70 33.57
CA GLU A 168 12.45 -31.13 32.32
C GLU A 168 13.95 -31.38 32.52
N LEU A 169 14.59 -30.52 33.32
CA LEU A 169 16.02 -30.64 33.69
C LEU A 169 16.28 -31.68 34.80
N GLY A 170 15.32 -32.58 35.08
CA GLY A 170 15.46 -33.67 36.06
C GLY A 170 15.26 -33.27 37.53
N GLY A 171 14.81 -32.05 37.79
CA GLY A 171 14.57 -31.52 39.14
C GLY A 171 13.23 -31.91 39.78
N PRO A 172 13.00 -31.50 41.04
CA PRO A 172 11.82 -31.91 41.81
C PRO A 172 10.49 -31.43 41.21
N ASP A 173 9.45 -32.27 41.23
CA ASP A 173 8.10 -31.86 40.82
C ASP A 173 7.44 -30.98 41.89
N TYR A 174 7.77 -29.68 41.89
CA TYR A 174 7.18 -28.69 42.78
C TYR A 174 5.64 -28.59 42.66
N LYS A 175 5.01 -29.04 41.56
CA LYS A 175 3.54 -29.11 41.46
C LYS A 175 2.91 -30.16 42.40
N ARG A 176 3.70 -31.16 42.82
CA ARG A 176 3.32 -32.18 43.81
C ARG A 176 3.91 -31.92 45.20
N ILE A 177 5.12 -31.38 45.25
CA ILE A 177 5.94 -31.29 46.47
C ILE A 177 5.79 -29.94 47.20
N ALA A 178 5.58 -28.83 46.49
CA ALA A 178 5.60 -27.51 47.13
C ALA A 178 4.34 -27.26 47.97
N PRO A 179 4.47 -26.76 49.21
CA PRO A 179 3.32 -26.33 49.98
C PRO A 179 2.62 -25.15 49.29
N LYS A 180 1.29 -25.22 49.21
CA LYS A 180 0.40 -24.23 48.57
C LYS A 180 0.30 -22.90 49.33
N MET A 181 1.40 -22.32 49.77
CA MET A 181 1.39 -21.12 50.61
C MET A 181 0.80 -19.90 49.89
N LEU A 182 1.17 -19.68 48.62
CA LEU A 182 0.63 -18.61 47.78
C LEU A 182 -0.86 -18.80 47.42
N ASP A 183 -1.40 -20.02 47.47
CA ASP A 183 -2.82 -20.29 47.19
C ASP A 183 -3.73 -19.96 48.39
N ARG A 184 -3.18 -19.68 49.58
CA ARG A 184 -3.97 -19.24 50.74
C ARG A 184 -4.36 -17.76 50.66
N GLU A 185 -3.59 -16.97 49.94
CA GLU A 185 -3.77 -15.51 49.85
C GLU A 185 -4.60 -15.10 48.63
N GLY A 186 -4.54 -15.85 47.53
CA GLY A 186 -5.36 -15.64 46.34
C GLY A 186 -6.71 -16.35 46.41
N ARG A 187 -7.79 -15.72 45.93
CA ARG A 187 -9.10 -16.38 45.74
C ARG A 187 -9.43 -16.45 44.24
N GLU A 188 -9.87 -17.61 43.78
CA GLU A 188 -10.35 -17.84 42.40
C GLU A 188 -11.88 -17.72 42.36
N LEU A 189 -12.43 -17.17 41.26
CA LEU A 189 -13.88 -17.16 41.02
C LEU A 189 -14.34 -18.54 40.47
N PRO A 190 -15.49 -19.07 40.92
CA PRO A 190 -16.00 -20.35 40.44
C PRO A 190 -16.28 -20.29 38.93
N GLY A 191 -15.58 -21.12 38.16
CA GLY A 191 -15.68 -21.20 36.69
C GLY A 191 -14.41 -20.72 35.96
N ASN A 192 -13.69 -19.74 36.50
CA ASN A 192 -12.49 -19.21 35.86
C ASN A 192 -11.26 -20.11 36.07
N ARG A 193 -10.52 -20.39 35.00
CA ARG A 193 -9.37 -21.31 35.03
C ARG A 193 -8.06 -20.58 35.40
N GLY A 194 -7.82 -20.41 36.69
CA GLY A 194 -6.49 -20.08 37.22
C GLY A 194 -6.10 -18.61 37.27
N TYR A 195 -7.07 -17.68 37.20
CA TYR A 195 -6.85 -16.27 37.55
C TYR A 195 -7.27 -16.04 39.01
N LYS A 196 -6.41 -15.38 39.79
CA LYS A 196 -6.57 -15.17 41.25
C LYS A 196 -6.64 -13.69 41.61
N TYR A 197 -7.45 -13.37 42.61
CA TYR A 197 -7.51 -12.05 43.24
C TYR A 197 -6.79 -12.08 44.59
N PHE A 198 -5.78 -11.22 44.78
CA PHE A 198 -4.92 -11.15 45.97
C PHE A 198 -5.17 -9.87 46.76
N GLY A 199 -5.05 -9.94 48.10
CA GLY A 199 -5.22 -8.77 48.99
C GLY A 199 -6.50 -7.97 48.69
N ALA A 200 -6.36 -6.64 48.63
CA ALA A 200 -7.43 -5.69 48.35
C ALA A 200 -8.06 -5.82 46.95
N ALA A 201 -7.45 -6.56 46.01
CA ALA A 201 -8.04 -6.80 44.69
C ALA A 201 -9.34 -7.64 44.74
N LYS A 202 -9.66 -8.25 45.90
CA LYS A 202 -10.92 -8.95 46.17
C LYS A 202 -12.09 -8.00 46.50
N ASP A 203 -11.76 -6.82 47.03
CA ASP A 203 -12.71 -5.87 47.61
C ASP A 203 -13.13 -4.78 46.61
N LEU A 204 -12.55 -4.80 45.41
CA LEU A 204 -12.90 -3.96 44.26
C LEU A 204 -14.39 -4.07 43.89
N PRO A 205 -15.02 -2.99 43.41
CA PRO A 205 -16.40 -3.01 42.90
C PRO A 205 -16.56 -4.04 41.76
N GLY A 206 -17.71 -4.71 41.70
CA GLY A 206 -17.95 -5.85 40.81
C GLY A 206 -17.28 -7.15 41.27
N VAL A 207 -15.95 -7.14 41.53
CA VAL A 207 -15.21 -8.35 41.98
C VAL A 207 -15.77 -8.88 43.30
N ARG A 208 -16.04 -7.96 44.24
CA ARG A 208 -16.63 -8.27 45.55
C ARG A 208 -18.01 -8.92 45.44
N GLU A 209 -18.81 -8.52 44.45
CA GLU A 209 -20.17 -9.05 44.21
C GLU A 209 -20.13 -10.44 43.57
N LEU A 210 -19.18 -10.68 42.66
CA LEU A 210 -18.95 -12.01 42.07
C LEU A 210 -18.50 -13.03 43.11
N PHE A 211 -17.85 -12.60 44.20
CA PHE A 211 -17.56 -13.46 45.36
C PHE A 211 -18.72 -13.60 46.37
N ALA A 212 -19.78 -12.78 46.27
CA ALA A 212 -20.93 -12.83 47.16
C ALA A 212 -22.07 -13.74 46.66
N LYS A 213 -22.13 -14.02 45.35
CA LYS A 213 -23.13 -14.91 44.75
C LYS A 213 -22.84 -16.39 45.11
N PRO A 214 -23.75 -17.13 45.77
CA PRO A 214 -23.55 -18.54 46.10
C PRO A 214 -23.59 -19.43 44.86
N SER A 215 -22.73 -20.46 44.80
CA SER A 215 -22.52 -21.29 43.61
C SER A 215 -23.45 -22.51 43.55
N SER A 216 -24.71 -22.32 43.14
CA SER A 216 -25.71 -23.39 43.03
C SER A 216 -25.62 -24.23 41.74
N ASP A 217 -25.21 -23.64 40.61
CA ASP A 217 -25.56 -24.17 39.27
C ASP A 217 -24.41 -24.79 38.45
N VAL A 218 -23.38 -25.35 39.12
CA VAL A 218 -22.22 -25.97 38.44
C VAL A 218 -22.36 -27.50 38.33
N GLY A 219 -23.54 -27.96 37.91
CA GLY A 219 -23.89 -29.39 37.79
C GLY A 219 -24.17 -29.90 36.37
N LYS A 220 -24.07 -29.06 35.34
CA LYS A 220 -24.40 -29.42 33.94
C LYS A 220 -23.14 -29.71 33.11
N LEU A 221 -23.26 -30.68 32.21
CA LEU A 221 -22.16 -31.22 31.39
C LEU A 221 -21.53 -30.14 30.50
N LYS A 222 -20.19 -30.20 30.34
CA LYS A 222 -19.45 -29.27 29.49
C LYS A 222 -19.79 -29.52 28.01
N LYS A 223 -20.45 -28.55 27.38
CA LYS A 223 -20.57 -28.48 25.91
C LYS A 223 -19.18 -28.47 25.26
N THR A 224 -19.02 -29.17 24.14
CA THR A 224 -17.79 -29.18 23.33
C THR A 224 -17.59 -27.83 22.63
N TYR A 225 -16.36 -27.46 22.22
CA TYR A 225 -16.10 -26.19 21.53
C TYR A 225 -17.03 -25.95 20.32
N ALA A 226 -17.21 -26.96 19.46
CA ALA A 226 -18.17 -26.89 18.35
C ALA A 226 -19.63 -26.63 18.81
N GLN A 227 -20.05 -27.17 19.96
CA GLN A 227 -21.39 -26.93 20.55
C GLN A 227 -21.52 -25.58 21.27
N LEU A 228 -20.43 -24.84 21.41
CA LEU A 228 -20.44 -23.44 21.88
C LEU A 228 -20.50 -22.50 20.69
N VAL A 229 -19.72 -22.74 19.63
CA VAL A 229 -19.81 -22.01 18.35
C VAL A 229 -21.21 -22.14 17.75
N HIS A 230 -21.75 -23.36 17.68
CA HIS A 230 -23.10 -23.63 17.16
C HIS A 230 -24.26 -23.17 18.09
N ALA A 231 -23.92 -22.49 19.19
CA ALA A 231 -24.86 -21.92 20.16
C ALA A 231 -24.52 -20.46 20.52
N ALA A 232 -23.65 -19.82 19.74
CA ALA A 232 -23.45 -18.38 19.74
C ALA A 232 -24.42 -17.78 18.72
N ASP A 233 -25.53 -17.24 19.19
CA ASP A 233 -26.51 -16.51 18.38
C ASP A 233 -26.12 -15.02 18.26
N ALA A 234 -26.87 -14.24 17.49
CA ALA A 234 -26.66 -12.80 17.36
C ALA A 234 -26.58 -12.08 18.72
N ARG A 235 -27.34 -12.56 19.72
CA ARG A 235 -27.36 -12.06 21.11
C ARG A 235 -26.03 -12.28 21.83
N TYR A 236 -25.32 -13.38 21.57
CA TYR A 236 -23.98 -13.62 22.14
C TYR A 236 -22.95 -12.55 21.72
N TYR A 237 -23.18 -11.88 20.58
CA TYR A 237 -22.32 -10.84 20.04
C TYR A 237 -22.85 -9.41 20.24
N GLY A 238 -24.02 -9.23 20.88
CA GLY A 238 -24.64 -7.91 21.14
C GLY A 238 -25.50 -7.36 19.99
N TYR A 239 -25.63 -8.06 18.85
CA TYR A 239 -26.39 -7.60 17.68
C TYR A 239 -27.93 -7.62 17.85
N VAL A 240 -28.41 -7.71 19.08
CA VAL A 240 -29.86 -7.71 19.44
C VAL A 240 -30.09 -6.86 20.69
N ASP A 241 -29.09 -6.09 21.13
CA ASP A 241 -29.21 -5.18 22.28
C ASP A 241 -30.04 -3.93 21.91
N GLU A 242 -30.15 -3.61 20.61
CA GLU A 242 -31.04 -2.57 20.04
C GLU A 242 -32.51 -3.02 19.95
N ASP A 243 -32.76 -4.33 19.93
CA ASP A 243 -34.07 -4.98 19.76
C ASP A 243 -34.83 -5.16 21.09
N ASP A 244 -34.30 -4.66 22.20
CA ASP A 244 -34.86 -4.86 23.56
C ASP A 244 -36.08 -3.97 23.86
N GLY A 245 -36.34 -2.96 23.03
CA GLY A 245 -37.44 -2.01 23.15
C GLY A 245 -37.23 -0.90 24.18
N VAL A 246 -36.04 -0.80 24.80
CA VAL A 246 -35.66 0.26 25.75
C VAL A 246 -35.02 1.45 25.04
N ILE A 247 -34.33 1.23 23.92
CA ILE A 247 -33.66 2.28 23.15
C ILE A 247 -34.66 3.23 22.46
N LEU A 248 -35.69 2.72 21.75
CA LEU A 248 -36.68 3.57 21.05
C LEU A 248 -37.37 4.62 21.97
N PRO A 249 -37.79 4.31 23.22
CA PRO A 249 -38.22 5.32 24.19
C PRO A 249 -37.16 6.38 24.52
N LEU A 250 -35.90 5.97 24.76
CA LEU A 250 -34.81 6.87 25.12
C LEU A 250 -34.38 7.77 23.95
N GLU A 251 -34.41 7.25 22.72
CA GLU A 251 -34.18 8.02 21.50
C GLU A 251 -35.31 9.04 21.26
N CYS A 252 -36.56 8.67 21.51
CA CYS A 252 -37.70 9.59 21.43
C CYS A 252 -37.58 10.73 22.46
N GLU A 253 -37.15 10.44 23.70
CA GLU A 253 -36.87 11.46 24.71
C GLU A 253 -35.67 12.34 24.32
N ALA A 254 -34.59 11.76 23.79
CA ALA A 254 -33.40 12.48 23.34
C ALA A 254 -33.69 13.36 22.12
N GLU A 255 -34.48 12.87 21.15
CA GLU A 255 -34.88 13.63 19.97
C GLU A 255 -35.82 14.78 20.35
N ALA A 256 -36.79 14.55 21.25
CA ALA A 256 -37.64 15.61 21.78
C ALA A 256 -36.82 16.71 22.49
N ALA A 257 -35.80 16.32 23.27
CA ALA A 257 -34.87 17.26 23.90
C ALA A 257 -34.00 18.02 22.87
N ALA A 258 -33.50 17.34 21.83
CA ALA A 258 -32.71 17.94 20.75
C ALA A 258 -33.55 18.92 19.91
N ARG A 259 -34.75 18.53 19.48
CA ARG A 259 -35.72 19.38 18.77
C ARG A 259 -36.08 20.62 19.60
N LYS A 260 -36.29 20.46 20.92
CA LYS A 260 -36.54 21.59 21.83
C LYS A 260 -35.35 22.53 21.93
N LYS A 261 -34.14 22.00 22.10
CA LYS A 261 -32.90 22.81 22.12
C LYS A 261 -32.72 23.58 20.81
N ALA A 262 -32.91 22.92 19.66
CA ALA A 262 -32.80 23.55 18.35
C ALA A 262 -33.85 24.67 18.15
N ALA A 263 -35.08 24.51 18.66
CA ALA A 263 -36.09 25.56 18.63
C ALA A 263 -35.75 26.76 19.55
N GLU A 264 -35.20 26.51 20.74
CA GLU A 264 -34.71 27.56 21.65
C GLU A 264 -33.49 28.30 21.06
N GLU A 265 -32.65 27.61 20.30
CA GLU A 265 -31.49 28.16 19.60
C GLU A 265 -31.91 28.96 18.34
N TRP A 266 -32.93 28.50 17.62
CA TRP A 266 -33.53 29.22 16.49
C TRP A 266 -34.23 30.52 16.90
N GLU A 267 -35.01 30.54 18.00
CA GLU A 267 -35.62 31.77 18.52
C GLU A 267 -34.56 32.79 19.01
N LYS A 268 -33.44 32.34 19.58
CA LYS A 268 -32.31 33.25 19.90
C LYS A 268 -31.71 33.87 18.65
N ASN A 269 -31.30 33.05 17.68
CA ASN A 269 -30.72 33.51 16.42
C ASN A 269 -31.67 34.43 15.61
N LYS A 270 -32.99 34.28 15.82
CA LYS A 270 -34.04 35.15 15.27
C LYS A 270 -34.17 36.49 16.01
N ILE A 271 -33.98 36.53 17.33
CA ILE A 271 -33.89 37.77 18.11
C ILE A 271 -32.60 38.53 17.74
N ASP A 272 -31.46 37.83 17.64
CA ASP A 272 -30.17 38.43 17.32
C ASP A 272 -30.17 39.02 15.89
N LYS A 273 -30.68 38.29 14.89
CA LYS A 273 -30.91 38.84 13.53
C LYS A 273 -31.83 40.05 13.53
N PHE A 274 -32.87 40.07 14.36
CA PHE A 274 -33.78 41.22 14.45
C PHE A 274 -33.14 42.43 15.15
N ALA A 275 -32.12 42.24 15.99
CA ALA A 275 -31.33 43.32 16.57
C ALA A 275 -30.34 43.91 15.56
N ASP A 276 -29.63 43.08 14.80
CA ASP A 276 -28.71 43.52 13.75
C ASP A 276 -29.44 44.30 12.64
N GLU A 277 -30.59 43.81 12.18
CA GLU A 277 -31.41 44.47 11.14
C GLU A 277 -32.02 45.82 11.60
N LEU A 278 -31.91 46.14 12.89
CA LEU A 278 -32.36 47.40 13.51
C LEU A 278 -31.20 48.39 13.71
N LEU A 279 -29.97 47.90 13.88
CA LEU A 279 -28.75 48.71 13.99
C LEU A 279 -28.30 49.26 12.63
N GLU A 280 -28.53 48.53 11.54
CA GLU A 280 -28.14 48.95 10.18
C GLU A 280 -28.95 50.16 9.63
N LYS A 281 -30.02 50.58 10.32
CA LYS A 281 -30.99 51.58 9.81
C LYS A 281 -30.92 52.96 10.48
N VAL A 282 -29.80 53.33 11.10
CA VAL A 282 -29.61 54.62 11.78
C VAL A 282 -28.36 55.37 11.30
N ASP A 283 -28.48 56.02 10.14
CA ASP A 283 -27.50 56.99 9.63
C ASP A 283 -27.63 58.35 10.34
N LEU A 284 -26.51 58.93 10.79
CA LEU A 284 -26.40 60.35 11.17
C LEU A 284 -24.92 60.83 11.07
N PRO A 285 -24.60 62.02 10.50
CA PRO A 285 -23.27 62.23 9.91
C PRO A 285 -22.38 63.29 10.58
N THR A 286 -21.06 63.02 10.54
CA THR A 286 -19.91 63.98 10.48
C THR A 286 -19.63 64.94 11.65
N VAL A 287 -18.35 65.10 12.02
CA VAL A 287 -17.51 66.33 11.80
C VAL A 287 -16.20 66.33 12.64
N GLU A 288 -15.08 66.72 11.98
CA GLU A 288 -13.80 67.26 12.49
C GLU A 288 -12.67 66.42 13.15
N ASN A 289 -11.52 67.11 13.29
CA ASN A 289 -10.14 66.61 13.44
C ASN A 289 -9.57 66.84 14.87
N VAL A 290 -8.25 66.60 15.01
CA VAL A 290 -7.35 66.79 16.18
C VAL A 290 -7.27 65.54 17.06
N GLY A 291 -6.08 65.04 17.42
CA GLY A 291 -4.71 65.46 17.09
C GLY A 291 -3.67 64.72 17.96
N ASN A 292 -2.39 64.82 17.61
CA ASN A 292 -1.29 64.08 18.25
C ASN A 292 -1.30 64.09 19.80
N LEU A 293 -0.90 62.97 20.41
CA LEU A 293 0.35 62.91 21.21
C LEU A 293 0.73 61.45 21.54
N GLU A 294 1.98 61.26 21.98
CA GLU A 294 2.62 59.96 22.24
C GLU A 294 2.68 59.63 23.76
N GLU A 295 3.39 58.55 24.08
CA GLU A 295 4.00 58.22 25.38
C GLU A 295 3.18 57.41 26.42
N ASN A 296 3.41 56.09 26.36
CA ASN A 296 4.20 55.34 27.35
C ASN A 296 3.87 55.42 28.87
N ALA A 297 3.58 54.22 29.38
CA ALA A 297 4.18 53.60 30.58
C ALA A 297 3.49 53.67 31.98
N ALA A 298 3.58 52.49 32.61
CA ALA A 298 3.88 52.23 34.02
C ALA A 298 2.74 51.88 35.03
N ASP A 299 3.07 50.84 35.80
CA ASP A 299 2.78 50.62 37.22
C ASP A 299 1.32 50.43 37.70
N ILE A 300 0.78 49.25 37.33
CA ILE A 300 -0.12 48.47 38.19
C ILE A 300 0.60 48.16 39.52
N LEU A 301 0.09 48.61 40.68
CA LEU A 301 0.68 48.24 41.97
C LEU A 301 -0.26 48.28 43.22
N PHE A 302 -0.91 47.15 43.53
CA PHE A 302 -1.41 46.73 44.87
C PHE A 302 -2.52 47.59 45.58
N PRO A 303 -3.08 47.12 46.73
CA PRO A 303 -3.73 45.82 46.94
C PRO A 303 -5.09 45.91 47.71
N GLY A 304 -5.88 44.83 47.75
CA GLY A 304 -7.01 44.71 48.68
C GLY A 304 -7.80 43.40 48.57
N ASP A 305 -7.97 42.70 49.70
CA ASP A 305 -8.83 41.51 49.86
C ASP A 305 -10.31 41.90 50.03
N ASP A 306 -11.25 41.13 49.50
CA ASP A 306 -11.95 40.07 50.27
C ASP A 306 -12.79 39.15 49.34
N SER A 307 -13.02 37.94 49.82
CA SER A 307 -13.76 36.77 49.31
C SER A 307 -15.04 37.02 48.48
N THR A 308 -15.35 36.20 47.45
CA THR A 308 -15.58 34.74 47.56
C THR A 308 -15.44 33.99 46.22
N ASP A 309 -14.73 32.84 46.23
CA ASP A 309 -14.44 32.04 45.02
C ASP A 309 -15.60 31.16 44.52
N ARG A 310 -15.79 31.12 43.19
CA ARG A 310 -15.37 29.99 42.32
C ARG A 310 -15.71 30.22 40.84
N PRO A 311 -14.73 30.47 39.96
CA PRO A 311 -14.92 30.44 38.51
C PRO A 311 -14.72 29.02 37.94
N VAL A 312 -15.27 28.81 36.74
CA VAL A 312 -14.81 27.78 35.79
C VAL A 312 -13.90 28.50 34.79
N ASN A 313 -12.66 28.03 34.60
CA ASN A 313 -11.80 28.56 33.53
C ASN A 313 -12.09 27.88 32.20
N ALA A 314 -12.12 28.68 31.14
CA ALA A 314 -11.92 28.22 29.77
C ALA A 314 -10.50 28.60 29.35
N ASP A 315 -9.70 27.61 28.97
CA ASP A 315 -8.32 27.78 28.48
C ASP A 315 -8.01 26.65 27.48
N ASP A 316 -8.36 26.80 26.20
CA ASP A 316 -7.86 25.88 25.17
C ASP A 316 -7.81 26.49 23.75
N VAL A 317 -6.94 27.49 23.57
CA VAL A 317 -6.39 27.87 22.25
C VAL A 317 -4.88 28.07 22.39
N SER A 318 -4.13 26.98 22.32
CA SER A 318 -2.66 27.02 22.37
C SER A 318 -2.06 27.05 20.95
N ILE A 319 -1.66 28.25 20.49
CA ILE A 319 -0.84 28.39 19.29
C ILE A 319 0.54 27.81 19.60
N ALA A 320 0.95 26.76 18.88
CA ALA A 320 2.20 26.05 19.12
C ALA A 320 3.44 26.88 18.71
N VAL A 321 3.92 27.72 19.62
CA VAL A 321 5.20 28.43 19.48
C VAL A 321 6.35 27.42 19.68
N PRO A 322 7.29 27.26 18.72
CA PRO A 322 8.40 26.33 18.84
C PRO A 322 9.28 26.62 20.05
N SER A 323 9.82 25.57 20.68
CA SER A 323 10.64 25.70 21.87
C SER A 323 11.95 26.44 21.60
N GLN A 324 12.52 27.03 22.65
CA GLN A 324 13.78 27.76 22.54
C GLN A 324 14.96 26.87 22.13
N GLU A 325 14.88 25.55 22.39
CA GLU A 325 15.84 24.57 21.86
C GLU A 325 15.62 24.27 20.37
N GLU A 326 14.38 24.15 19.89
CA GLU A 326 14.10 23.97 18.45
C GLU A 326 14.51 25.18 17.61
N VAL A 327 14.25 26.39 18.11
CA VAL A 327 14.72 27.64 17.48
C VAL A 327 16.26 27.68 17.45
N GLN A 328 16.93 27.32 18.54
CA GLN A 328 18.40 27.23 18.56
C GLN A 328 18.91 26.15 17.59
N GLN A 329 18.31 24.96 17.56
CA GLN A 329 18.69 23.89 16.63
C GLN A 329 18.46 24.30 15.17
N ALA A 330 17.37 24.98 14.85
CA ALA A 330 17.11 25.50 13.50
C ALA A 330 18.16 26.54 13.07
N ILE A 331 18.50 27.49 13.96
CA ILE A 331 19.57 28.47 13.72
C ILE A 331 20.94 27.79 13.55
N LEU A 332 21.24 26.78 14.36
CA LEU A 332 22.50 26.03 14.30
C LEU A 332 22.57 25.20 13.00
N LYS A 333 21.45 24.58 12.58
CA LYS A 333 21.33 23.84 11.31
C LYS A 333 21.48 24.78 10.11
N ARG A 334 20.88 25.98 10.15
CA ARG A 334 21.01 27.02 9.11
C ARG A 334 22.45 27.53 9.02
N LYS A 335 23.09 27.91 10.14
CA LYS A 335 24.51 28.29 10.15
C LYS A 335 25.45 27.15 9.75
N LYS A 336 25.11 25.90 10.02
CA LYS A 336 25.89 24.74 9.57
C LYS A 336 25.78 24.55 8.04
N MET A 337 24.63 24.85 7.43
CA MET A 337 24.48 24.89 5.97
C MET A 337 25.21 26.09 5.35
N GLU A 338 25.08 27.30 5.92
CA GLU A 338 25.84 28.49 5.48
C GLU A 338 27.36 28.25 5.57
N LEU A 339 27.84 27.56 6.61
CA LEU A 339 29.25 27.15 6.72
C LEU A 339 29.64 26.10 5.68
N LEU A 340 28.78 25.09 5.43
CA LEU A 340 29.03 24.10 4.39
C LEU A 340 29.12 24.77 3.01
N GLU A 341 28.18 25.63 2.65
CA GLU A 341 28.16 26.36 1.38
C GLU A 341 29.41 27.26 1.19
N LYS A 342 29.88 27.87 2.29
CA LYS A 342 31.07 28.73 2.32
C LYS A 342 32.42 27.98 2.35
N TYR A 343 32.41 26.66 2.54
CA TYR A 343 33.61 25.80 2.54
C TYR A 343 33.60 24.68 1.49
N ALA A 344 32.44 24.35 0.89
CA ALA A 344 32.29 23.35 -0.17
C ALA A 344 32.64 23.88 -1.58
N SER A 345 33.12 25.13 -1.67
CA SER A 345 33.53 25.80 -2.90
C SER A 345 35.07 25.79 -3.12
N PHE A 346 35.78 24.83 -2.53
CA PHE A 346 37.23 24.62 -2.72
C PHE A 346 37.65 23.13 -2.61
N GLU A 347 37.31 22.32 -3.61
CA GLU A 347 37.96 21.02 -3.86
C GLU A 347 38.64 21.00 -5.24
N ASP A 348 39.86 21.54 -5.33
CA ASP A 348 40.73 21.35 -6.51
C ASP A 348 42.22 21.45 -6.16
N TYR A 349 42.65 20.74 -5.10
CA TYR A 349 44.06 20.66 -4.70
C TYR A 349 44.44 19.28 -4.14
N ASN A 350 44.68 18.32 -5.05
CA ASN A 350 45.31 17.05 -4.66
C ASN A 350 46.28 16.45 -5.71
N PHE A 351 46.95 17.32 -6.49
CA PHE A 351 48.06 16.92 -7.38
C PHE A 351 49.45 17.30 -6.83
N THR A 352 49.53 18.33 -5.99
CA THR A 352 50.81 18.94 -5.56
C THR A 352 51.65 18.06 -4.62
N VAL A 353 51.02 17.18 -3.82
CA VAL A 353 51.71 16.36 -2.80
C VAL A 353 52.62 15.29 -3.43
N LEU A 354 52.24 14.75 -4.60
CA LEU A 354 53.08 13.84 -5.38
C LEU A 354 54.32 14.53 -5.94
N VAL A 355 54.19 15.80 -6.37
CA VAL A 355 55.29 16.60 -6.92
C VAL A 355 56.32 16.95 -5.83
N THR A 356 55.89 17.26 -4.61
CA THR A 356 56.82 17.58 -3.51
C THR A 356 57.68 16.40 -3.05
N VAL A 357 57.15 15.16 -3.10
CA VAL A 357 57.95 13.95 -2.82
C VAL A 357 58.98 13.72 -3.93
N PHE A 358 58.60 13.93 -5.20
CA PHE A 358 59.52 13.82 -6.34
C PHE A 358 60.65 14.86 -6.30
N TYR A 359 60.34 16.10 -5.91
CA TYR A 359 61.36 17.15 -5.73
C TYR A 359 62.29 16.90 -4.53
N ALA A 360 61.82 16.25 -3.47
CA ALA A 360 62.70 15.83 -2.37
C ALA A 360 63.75 14.80 -2.82
N SER A 361 63.39 13.90 -3.74
CA SER A 361 64.34 12.99 -4.40
C SER A 361 65.32 13.70 -5.34
N MET A 362 65.07 14.94 -5.75
CA MET A 362 65.94 15.71 -6.65
C MET A 362 67.15 16.35 -5.93
N LEU A 363 67.28 16.17 -4.61
CA LEU A 363 68.52 16.45 -3.86
C LEU A 363 69.58 15.35 -4.00
N ILE A 364 69.67 14.73 -5.19
CA ILE A 364 70.81 13.89 -5.54
C ILE A 364 72.07 14.80 -5.56
N SER A 365 73.17 14.29 -4.99
CA SER A 365 74.43 15.02 -4.78
C SER A 365 74.86 15.90 -5.96
N LYS A 366 75.57 17.02 -5.69
CA LYS A 366 76.27 17.81 -6.72
C LYS A 366 77.03 16.93 -7.73
N LYS A 367 77.65 15.83 -7.25
CA LYS A 367 78.33 14.84 -8.09
C LYS A 367 77.42 14.32 -9.20
N ALA A 368 76.18 13.95 -8.89
CA ALA A 368 75.21 13.43 -9.86
C ALA A 368 74.78 14.47 -10.91
N GLY A 369 74.59 15.74 -10.50
CA GLY A 369 74.31 16.83 -11.44
C GLY A 369 75.48 17.06 -12.43
N GLU A 370 76.71 16.92 -11.95
CA GLU A 370 77.92 16.97 -12.77
C GLU A 370 78.05 15.72 -13.67
N LEU A 371 77.75 14.51 -13.17
CA LEU A 371 77.68 13.26 -13.96
C LEU A 371 76.65 13.34 -15.09
N PHE A 372 75.40 13.76 -14.85
CA PHE A 372 74.40 13.87 -15.93
C PHE A 372 74.76 14.97 -16.94
N SER A 373 75.38 16.07 -16.49
CA SER A 373 75.94 17.12 -17.37
C SER A 373 77.14 16.63 -18.19
N LYS A 374 77.82 15.56 -17.77
CA LYS A 374 78.88 14.86 -18.49
C LYS A 374 78.29 13.83 -19.47
N ALA A 375 77.34 13.01 -19.01
CA ALA A 375 76.62 12.01 -19.79
C ALA A 375 75.96 12.54 -21.08
N ILE A 376 75.40 13.75 -21.02
CA ILE A 376 74.72 14.39 -22.16
C ILE A 376 75.71 14.98 -23.18
N LYS A 377 77.01 15.04 -22.86
CA LYS A 377 78.07 15.46 -23.80
C LYS A 377 78.68 14.25 -24.49
N ALA A 378 78.61 14.24 -25.82
CA ALA A 378 79.28 13.23 -26.64
C ALA A 378 80.81 13.30 -26.45
N LYS A 379 81.47 12.14 -26.47
CA LYS A 379 82.94 11.98 -26.27
C LYS A 379 83.46 12.66 -25.00
N SER A 380 82.80 12.40 -23.87
CA SER A 380 83.28 12.87 -22.57
C SER A 380 84.31 11.89 -21.96
N ASP A 381 85.31 12.42 -21.24
CA ASP A 381 86.45 11.65 -20.73
C ASP A 381 86.12 10.98 -19.38
N TRP A 382 86.03 9.65 -19.34
CA TRP A 382 85.61 8.86 -18.17
C TRP A 382 86.80 8.28 -17.41
N THR A 383 87.34 9.08 -16.49
CA THR A 383 88.43 8.71 -15.57
C THR A 383 88.07 7.68 -14.50
N ASP A 384 86.80 7.32 -14.38
CA ASP A 384 86.26 6.34 -13.42
C ASP A 384 85.17 5.53 -14.15
N LYS A 385 85.24 4.20 -14.04
CA LYS A 385 84.32 3.26 -14.70
C LYS A 385 82.95 3.30 -14.04
N ASP A 386 82.91 3.40 -12.72
CA ASP A 386 81.69 3.24 -11.94
C ASP A 386 80.75 4.45 -12.16
N ASP A 387 81.31 5.65 -12.37
CA ASP A 387 80.57 6.86 -12.76
C ASP A 387 79.85 6.73 -14.12
N LEU A 388 80.38 5.93 -15.06
CA LEU A 388 79.73 5.64 -16.34
C LEU A 388 78.66 4.54 -16.20
N LEU A 389 78.90 3.55 -15.33
CA LEU A 389 77.93 2.50 -15.01
C LEU A 389 76.68 3.07 -14.30
N ASP A 390 76.85 4.01 -13.36
CA ASP A 390 75.75 4.75 -12.72
C ASP A 390 74.88 5.48 -13.76
N VAL A 391 75.51 6.12 -14.75
CA VAL A 391 74.80 6.79 -15.86
C VAL A 391 74.01 5.79 -16.71
N ILE A 392 74.59 4.64 -17.02
CA ILE A 392 73.92 3.56 -17.78
C ILE A 392 72.73 2.99 -16.99
N TYR A 393 72.88 2.79 -15.68
CA TYR A 393 71.80 2.36 -14.78
C TYR A 393 70.60 3.31 -14.86
N TRP A 394 70.81 4.61 -14.65
CA TRP A 394 69.72 5.59 -14.65
C TRP A 394 69.11 5.81 -16.04
N PHE A 395 69.92 5.75 -17.09
CA PHE A 395 69.42 5.83 -18.48
C PHE A 395 68.49 4.66 -18.82
N LYS A 396 68.87 3.42 -18.49
CA LYS A 396 67.99 2.24 -18.62
C LYS A 396 66.72 2.39 -17.79
N GLN A 397 66.83 2.89 -16.55
CA GLN A 397 65.70 3.07 -15.64
C GLN A 397 64.66 4.05 -16.20
N ILE A 398 65.10 5.20 -16.73
CA ILE A 398 64.22 6.21 -17.37
C ILE A 398 63.61 5.66 -18.67
N PHE A 399 64.40 4.99 -19.50
CA PHE A 399 63.90 4.37 -20.73
C PHE A 399 62.80 3.33 -20.44
N SER A 400 63.00 2.50 -19.40
CA SER A 400 62.05 1.45 -18.99
C SER A 400 60.70 2.00 -18.55
N LEU A 401 60.71 3.07 -17.75
CA LEU A 401 59.50 3.77 -17.30
C LEU A 401 58.69 4.29 -18.50
N LEU A 402 59.34 5.02 -19.41
CA LEU A 402 58.69 5.61 -20.58
C LEU A 402 58.16 4.53 -21.55
N PHE A 403 58.99 3.52 -21.84
CA PHE A 403 58.64 2.44 -22.77
C PHE A 403 57.51 1.56 -22.23
N GLY A 404 57.49 1.29 -20.91
CA GLY A 404 56.41 0.55 -20.25
C GLY A 404 55.07 1.27 -20.36
N ILE A 405 55.02 2.58 -20.08
CA ILE A 405 53.80 3.40 -20.22
C ILE A 405 53.28 3.35 -21.67
N VAL A 406 54.15 3.56 -22.67
CA VAL A 406 53.77 3.52 -24.09
C VAL A 406 53.24 2.14 -24.50
N CYS A 407 53.90 1.06 -24.08
CA CYS A 407 53.46 -0.31 -24.37
C CYS A 407 52.17 -0.72 -23.65
N GLY A 408 51.78 -0.06 -22.55
CA GLY A 408 50.51 -0.34 -21.85
C GLY A 408 49.34 0.49 -22.35
N LEU A 409 49.59 1.67 -22.94
CA LEU A 409 48.58 2.45 -23.63
C LEU A 409 48.23 1.85 -25.00
N LEU A 410 49.21 1.27 -25.71
CA LEU A 410 49.00 0.48 -26.92
C LEU A 410 48.47 -0.93 -26.60
N PRO A 411 47.59 -1.54 -27.42
CA PRO A 411 47.02 -2.85 -27.16
C PRO A 411 47.97 -3.97 -27.65
N VAL A 412 49.18 -4.02 -27.09
CA VAL A 412 50.19 -5.01 -27.47
C VAL A 412 50.33 -6.02 -26.34
N GLU A 413 50.07 -7.29 -26.64
CA GLU A 413 49.98 -8.37 -25.65
C GLU A 413 51.00 -9.49 -25.92
N GLY A 414 51.38 -10.19 -24.86
CA GLY A 414 52.19 -11.41 -24.93
C GLY A 414 53.71 -11.20 -25.00
N PHE A 415 54.42 -12.30 -25.24
CA PHE A 415 55.89 -12.38 -25.17
C PHE A 415 56.62 -11.46 -26.16
N SER A 416 55.99 -11.11 -27.28
CA SER A 416 56.52 -10.20 -28.29
C SER A 416 56.92 -8.84 -27.71
N VAL A 417 56.14 -8.30 -26.76
CA VAL A 417 56.44 -7.00 -26.13
C VAL A 417 57.66 -7.08 -25.21
N ILE A 418 57.77 -8.17 -24.44
CA ILE A 418 58.93 -8.44 -23.58
C ILE A 418 60.18 -8.61 -24.45
N ALA A 419 60.12 -9.43 -25.49
CA ALA A 419 61.23 -9.63 -26.42
C ALA A 419 61.65 -8.33 -27.13
N PHE A 420 60.67 -7.50 -27.52
CA PHE A 420 60.92 -6.21 -28.16
C PHE A 420 61.54 -5.18 -27.18
N TYR A 421 61.03 -5.09 -25.95
CA TYR A 421 61.66 -4.27 -24.90
C TYR A 421 63.11 -4.70 -24.66
N LEU A 422 63.37 -6.01 -24.49
CA LEU A 422 64.71 -6.54 -24.24
C LEU A 422 65.68 -6.24 -25.40
N MET A 423 65.20 -6.40 -26.64
CA MET A 423 65.97 -6.07 -27.85
C MET A 423 66.29 -4.56 -27.92
N VAL A 424 65.28 -3.69 -27.79
CA VAL A 424 65.45 -2.24 -27.94
C VAL A 424 66.27 -1.66 -26.78
N SER A 425 66.02 -2.05 -25.52
CA SER A 425 66.77 -1.59 -24.35
C SER A 425 68.27 -1.92 -24.46
N THR A 426 68.60 -3.11 -25.00
CA THR A 426 69.98 -3.52 -25.29
C THR A 426 70.60 -2.69 -26.41
N LEU A 427 69.93 -2.58 -27.55
CA LEU A 427 70.43 -1.84 -28.73
C LEU A 427 70.64 -0.35 -28.42
N VAL A 428 69.72 0.29 -27.69
CA VAL A 428 69.80 1.70 -27.32
C VAL A 428 70.93 1.95 -26.32
N THR A 429 71.17 1.02 -25.38
CA THR A 429 72.33 1.10 -24.45
C THR A 429 73.66 0.97 -25.20
N HIS A 430 73.81 -0.05 -26.06
CA HIS A 430 75.03 -0.28 -26.82
C HIS A 430 75.33 0.88 -27.79
N PHE A 431 74.31 1.42 -28.47
CA PHE A 431 74.45 2.60 -29.32
C PHE A 431 74.87 3.86 -28.54
N TYR A 432 74.35 4.06 -27.32
CA TYR A 432 74.74 5.18 -26.46
C TYR A 432 76.24 5.12 -26.08
N ILE A 433 76.78 3.94 -25.81
CA ILE A 433 78.20 3.78 -25.43
C ILE A 433 79.11 3.90 -26.66
N THR A 434 78.84 3.12 -27.71
CA THR A 434 79.72 3.02 -28.89
C THR A 434 79.60 4.21 -29.85
N ALA A 435 78.38 4.69 -30.14
CA ALA A 435 78.15 5.72 -31.15
C ALA A 435 78.04 7.15 -30.57
N PHE A 436 77.62 7.30 -29.31
CA PHE A 436 77.43 8.62 -28.68
C PHE A 436 78.55 9.01 -27.71
N GLN A 437 78.97 8.12 -26.80
CA GLN A 437 80.18 8.35 -25.98
C GLN A 437 81.49 7.99 -26.71
N CYS A 438 81.46 7.07 -27.68
CA CYS A 438 82.64 6.55 -28.37
C CYS A 438 83.71 5.99 -27.43
N PHE A 439 83.25 5.28 -26.40
CA PHE A 439 84.09 4.58 -25.43
C PHE A 439 84.33 3.13 -25.90
N ASP A 440 85.51 2.58 -25.65
CA ASP A 440 85.87 1.23 -26.12
C ASP A 440 85.28 0.13 -25.22
N GLU A 441 84.66 -0.89 -25.81
CA GLU A 441 83.83 -1.84 -25.04
C GLU A 441 84.69 -2.79 -24.17
N ASP A 442 85.93 -3.07 -24.58
CA ASP A 442 86.83 -3.97 -23.86
C ASP A 442 87.36 -3.36 -22.53
N GLU A 443 87.53 -2.03 -22.45
CA GLU A 443 87.91 -1.36 -21.19
C GLU A 443 86.78 -1.37 -20.15
N LEU A 444 85.53 -1.48 -20.59
CA LEU A 444 84.35 -1.61 -19.72
C LEU A 444 84.11 -3.05 -19.20
N GLY A 445 84.99 -4.01 -19.50
CA GLY A 445 84.78 -5.43 -19.19
C GLY A 445 83.87 -6.16 -20.19
N GLY A 446 83.65 -5.54 -21.35
CA GLY A 446 82.87 -6.09 -22.45
C GLY A 446 81.36 -5.99 -22.28
N ILE A 447 80.66 -6.28 -23.39
CA ILE A 447 79.19 -6.20 -23.54
C ILE A 447 78.44 -6.94 -22.42
N SER A 448 79.01 -7.99 -21.84
CA SER A 448 78.38 -8.78 -20.77
C SER A 448 78.22 -8.03 -19.44
N GLU A 449 79.08 -7.06 -19.14
CA GLU A 449 78.99 -6.25 -17.91
C GLU A 449 78.01 -5.09 -18.14
N ILE A 450 78.20 -4.36 -19.23
CA ILE A 450 77.30 -3.31 -19.76
C ILE A 450 75.85 -3.80 -19.85
N PHE A 451 75.61 -5.04 -20.33
CA PHE A 451 74.26 -5.60 -20.43
C PHE A 451 73.62 -5.78 -19.05
N LYS A 452 74.34 -6.40 -18.10
CA LYS A 452 73.85 -6.73 -16.76
C LYS A 452 73.52 -5.51 -15.91
N GLU A 453 74.30 -4.44 -16.05
CA GLU A 453 74.17 -3.29 -15.14
C GLU A 453 72.76 -2.66 -15.21
N GLY A 454 72.13 -2.45 -14.06
CA GLY A 454 70.75 -1.98 -13.94
C GLY A 454 69.66 -2.83 -14.63
N PHE A 455 69.99 -3.99 -15.21
CA PHE A 455 69.06 -4.73 -16.08
C PHE A 455 67.81 -5.24 -15.34
N SER A 456 67.99 -5.78 -14.14
CA SER A 456 66.90 -6.36 -13.34
C SER A 456 65.93 -5.29 -12.82
N SER A 457 66.44 -4.15 -12.34
CA SER A 457 65.63 -3.00 -11.92
C SER A 457 64.94 -2.33 -13.09
N ALA A 458 65.63 -2.15 -14.22
CA ALA A 458 65.07 -1.62 -15.46
C ALA A 458 63.92 -2.51 -15.96
N PHE A 459 64.14 -3.82 -16.11
CA PHE A 459 63.10 -4.76 -16.54
C PHE A 459 61.92 -4.82 -15.57
N ALA A 460 62.15 -4.84 -14.25
CA ALA A 460 61.07 -4.78 -13.26
C ALA A 460 60.25 -3.49 -13.38
N THR A 461 60.91 -2.35 -13.62
CA THR A 461 60.26 -1.04 -13.81
C THR A 461 59.43 -1.03 -15.09
N PHE A 462 59.97 -1.53 -16.21
CA PHE A 462 59.21 -1.72 -17.45
C PHE A 462 57.95 -2.57 -17.21
N MET A 463 58.10 -3.73 -16.56
CA MET A 463 56.97 -4.64 -16.30
C MET A 463 55.89 -3.99 -15.42
N VAL A 464 56.26 -3.30 -14.34
CA VAL A 464 55.30 -2.59 -13.48
C VAL A 464 54.58 -1.50 -14.25
N CYS A 465 55.30 -0.64 -14.97
CA CYS A 465 54.70 0.46 -15.72
C CYS A 465 53.81 -0.03 -16.88
N TRP A 466 54.20 -1.12 -17.55
CA TRP A 466 53.40 -1.77 -18.60
C TRP A 466 52.09 -2.35 -18.07
N ILE A 467 52.16 -3.16 -17.00
CA ILE A 467 50.99 -3.80 -16.38
C ILE A 467 50.02 -2.73 -15.84
N VAL A 468 50.52 -1.71 -15.13
CA VAL A 468 49.67 -0.65 -14.57
C VAL A 468 48.96 0.14 -15.66
N ALA A 469 49.67 0.59 -16.71
CA ALA A 469 49.05 1.34 -17.80
C ALA A 469 48.01 0.50 -18.58
N PHE A 470 48.30 -0.77 -18.85
CA PHE A 470 47.39 -1.71 -19.51
C PHE A 470 46.12 -1.99 -18.69
N THR A 471 46.27 -2.15 -17.37
CA THR A 471 45.15 -2.37 -16.44
C THR A 471 44.25 -1.12 -16.39
N MET A 472 44.84 0.07 -16.24
CA MET A 472 44.08 1.32 -16.20
C MET A 472 43.30 1.57 -17.48
N ARG A 473 43.90 1.33 -18.66
CA ARG A 473 43.20 1.39 -19.96
C ARG A 473 41.95 0.50 -19.98
N SER A 474 42.06 -0.72 -19.46
CA SER A 474 40.97 -1.71 -19.47
C SER A 474 39.80 -1.26 -18.60
N VAL A 475 40.07 -0.69 -17.42
CA VAL A 475 39.05 -0.13 -16.53
C VAL A 475 38.31 1.05 -17.18
N TYR A 476 39.01 1.99 -17.80
CA TYR A 476 38.38 3.12 -18.48
C TYR A 476 37.48 2.70 -19.65
N LEU A 477 37.88 1.69 -20.43
CA LEU A 477 37.07 1.20 -21.55
C LEU A 477 35.76 0.55 -21.07
N ILE A 478 35.81 -0.22 -19.98
CA ILE A 478 34.64 -0.84 -19.36
C ILE A 478 33.69 0.23 -18.80
N LEU A 479 34.21 1.28 -18.16
CA LEU A 479 33.43 2.42 -17.65
C LEU A 479 32.69 3.18 -18.76
N ILE A 480 33.34 3.42 -19.91
CA ILE A 480 32.70 4.09 -21.05
C ILE A 480 31.58 3.21 -21.63
N ILE A 481 31.81 1.89 -21.77
CA ILE A 481 30.82 0.95 -22.29
C ILE A 481 29.63 0.80 -21.33
N SER A 482 29.85 0.75 -20.01
CA SER A 482 28.74 0.68 -19.04
C SER A 482 27.89 1.95 -19.04
N VAL A 483 28.51 3.14 -19.10
CA VAL A 483 27.77 4.41 -19.20
C VAL A 483 26.95 4.49 -20.49
N VAL A 484 27.51 4.12 -21.64
CA VAL A 484 26.77 4.13 -22.92
C VAL A 484 25.61 3.13 -22.90
N CYS A 485 25.81 1.90 -22.39
CA CYS A 485 24.73 0.93 -22.25
C CYS A 485 23.63 1.38 -21.28
N CYS A 486 23.95 2.08 -20.20
CA CYS A 486 22.96 2.62 -19.27
C CYS A 486 22.10 3.73 -19.90
N VAL A 487 22.65 4.55 -20.79
CA VAL A 487 21.90 5.63 -21.47
C VAL A 487 21.05 5.09 -22.63
N SER A 488 21.47 4.02 -23.31
CA SER A 488 20.81 3.50 -24.51
C SER A 488 19.59 2.59 -24.29
N TYR A 489 19.12 2.41 -23.04
CA TYR A 489 17.89 1.67 -22.72
C TYR A 489 16.85 2.49 -21.96
N SER A 490 16.76 3.79 -22.26
CA SER A 490 15.54 4.54 -21.97
C SER A 490 14.45 4.12 -22.97
N LEU A 491 13.65 3.11 -22.61
CA LEU A 491 12.28 3.07 -23.11
C LEU A 491 11.57 4.28 -22.51
N GLU A 492 10.96 5.12 -23.35
CA GLU A 492 10.09 6.18 -22.85
C GLU A 492 8.94 5.54 -22.05
N PRO A 493 8.74 5.91 -20.77
CA PRO A 493 7.70 5.30 -19.95
C PRO A 493 6.33 5.68 -20.54
N CYS A 494 5.44 4.69 -20.71
CA CYS A 494 4.12 4.95 -21.30
C CYS A 494 3.36 5.93 -20.40
N GLU A 495 2.99 7.08 -20.96
CA GLU A 495 2.46 8.20 -20.18
C GLU A 495 1.20 7.82 -19.41
N ILE A 496 0.28 7.11 -20.07
CA ILE A 496 -0.96 6.60 -19.49
C ILE A 496 -1.13 5.14 -19.91
N VAL A 497 -1.50 4.28 -18.96
CA VAL A 497 -2.04 2.93 -19.21
C VAL A 497 -3.54 2.96 -18.92
N PHE A 498 -4.34 2.59 -19.92
CA PHE A 498 -5.79 2.53 -19.81
C PHE A 498 -6.23 1.12 -19.41
N ILE A 499 -7.13 1.03 -18.42
CA ILE A 499 -7.67 -0.21 -17.87
C ILE A 499 -9.19 -0.13 -17.97
N TYR A 500 -9.75 -0.85 -18.93
CA TYR A 500 -11.19 -1.01 -19.07
C TYR A 500 -11.69 -2.02 -18.05
N VAL A 501 -12.41 -1.53 -17.03
CA VAL A 501 -13.22 -2.36 -16.15
C VAL A 501 -14.38 -2.88 -16.99
N THR A 502 -14.30 -4.17 -17.30
CA THR A 502 -15.11 -4.82 -18.33
C THR A 502 -15.59 -6.19 -17.89
N GLU A 503 -16.77 -6.50 -18.40
CA GLU A 503 -17.49 -7.72 -18.13
C GLU A 503 -16.95 -8.92 -18.92
N PRO A 504 -17.08 -10.16 -18.38
CA PRO A 504 -16.56 -11.38 -19.01
C PRO A 504 -17.26 -11.80 -20.31
N ILE A 505 -18.32 -11.11 -20.70
CA ILE A 505 -19.02 -11.32 -21.98
C ILE A 505 -19.29 -9.96 -22.60
N GLU A 506 -18.78 -9.77 -23.81
CA GLU A 506 -18.98 -8.56 -24.62
C GLU A 506 -20.47 -8.38 -25.00
N LYS A 507 -20.97 -7.13 -24.93
CA LYS A 507 -22.27 -6.77 -25.53
C LYS A 507 -22.17 -6.90 -27.05
N GLN A 508 -23.27 -7.25 -27.72
CA GLN A 508 -23.31 -7.19 -29.18
C GLN A 508 -23.02 -5.75 -29.66
N GLY A 509 -22.04 -5.60 -30.57
CA GLY A 509 -21.51 -4.30 -31.03
C GLY A 509 -20.18 -3.92 -30.37
N VAL A 510 -20.10 -4.05 -29.03
CA VAL A 510 -18.98 -3.51 -28.23
C VAL A 510 -17.89 -4.56 -28.00
N SER A 511 -16.88 -4.57 -28.89
CA SER A 511 -15.71 -5.45 -28.74
C SER A 511 -14.44 -4.71 -28.27
N ALA A 512 -13.61 -5.38 -27.47
CA ALA A 512 -12.37 -4.86 -26.90
C ALA A 512 -11.40 -4.31 -27.96
N ASP A 513 -11.26 -4.98 -29.11
CA ASP A 513 -10.41 -4.51 -30.20
C ASP A 513 -10.91 -3.18 -30.80
N LEU A 514 -12.23 -2.96 -30.86
CA LEU A 514 -12.82 -1.71 -31.34
C LEU A 514 -12.61 -0.56 -30.35
N LEU A 515 -12.77 -0.81 -29.05
CA LEU A 515 -12.48 0.19 -28.00
C LEU A 515 -10.99 0.58 -28.02
N LYS A 516 -10.11 -0.40 -28.15
CA LYS A 516 -8.67 -0.21 -28.28
C LYS A 516 -8.30 0.57 -29.55
N GLU A 517 -8.94 0.31 -30.68
CA GLU A 517 -8.73 1.09 -31.90
C GLU A 517 -9.26 2.53 -31.77
N LYS A 518 -10.42 2.75 -31.14
CA LYS A 518 -10.98 4.08 -30.86
C LYS A 518 -10.00 4.96 -30.08
N LEU A 519 -9.30 4.40 -29.07
CA LEU A 519 -8.26 5.13 -28.31
C LEU A 519 -7.00 5.37 -29.15
N ILE A 520 -6.44 4.33 -29.77
CA ILE A 520 -5.17 4.43 -30.53
C ILE A 520 -5.28 5.44 -31.68
N ARG A 521 -6.44 5.55 -32.34
CA ARG A 521 -6.69 6.52 -33.41
C ARG A 521 -6.62 8.00 -32.96
N GLN A 522 -6.70 8.30 -31.66
CA GLN A 522 -6.54 9.68 -31.15
C GLN A 522 -5.07 10.08 -30.96
N THR A 523 -4.14 9.13 -30.95
CA THR A 523 -2.79 9.32 -30.39
C THR A 523 -1.68 8.99 -31.39
N ASN A 524 -0.63 9.83 -31.42
CA ASN A 524 0.60 9.57 -32.18
C ASN A 524 1.66 8.77 -31.38
N PHE A 525 1.36 8.37 -30.14
CA PHE A 525 2.25 7.66 -29.21
C PHE A 525 1.71 6.28 -28.84
N THR A 526 2.55 5.43 -28.23
CA THR A 526 2.16 4.06 -27.85
C THR A 526 1.24 4.05 -26.64
N VAL A 527 -0.06 3.84 -26.87
CA VAL A 527 -1.05 3.62 -25.81
C VAL A 527 -1.05 2.15 -25.40
N HIS A 528 -1.03 1.89 -24.09
CA HIS A 528 -1.31 0.56 -23.54
C HIS A 528 -2.75 0.52 -23.01
N VAL A 529 -3.50 -0.48 -23.47
CA VAL A 529 -4.90 -0.73 -23.12
C VAL A 529 -5.02 -2.17 -22.64
N TYR A 530 -5.60 -2.36 -21.45
CA TYR A 530 -5.88 -3.67 -20.86
C TYR A 530 -7.35 -3.80 -20.45
N PHE A 531 -7.88 -5.02 -20.43
CA PHE A 531 -9.27 -5.31 -20.10
C PHE A 531 -9.37 -6.28 -18.92
N THR A 532 -10.09 -5.93 -17.84
CA THR A 532 -10.13 -6.73 -16.60
C THR A 532 -10.47 -8.20 -16.82
N HIS A 533 -11.43 -8.50 -17.70
CA HIS A 533 -11.90 -9.87 -17.93
C HIS A 533 -10.90 -10.76 -18.70
N SER A 534 -10.20 -10.24 -19.71
CA SER A 534 -9.36 -11.03 -20.62
C SER A 534 -7.88 -10.94 -20.27
N ASP A 535 -7.36 -9.72 -20.06
CA ASP A 535 -5.97 -9.48 -19.70
C ASP A 535 -5.59 -9.96 -18.29
N PHE A 536 -6.59 -10.08 -17.41
CA PHE A 536 -6.44 -10.55 -16.02
C PHE A 536 -7.34 -11.75 -15.73
N SER A 537 -7.69 -12.53 -16.75
CA SER A 537 -8.52 -13.76 -16.67
C SER A 537 -8.08 -14.81 -15.63
N GLY A 538 -6.82 -14.78 -15.19
CA GLY A 538 -6.30 -15.60 -14.09
C GLY A 538 -6.50 -15.02 -12.67
N THR A 539 -7.20 -13.89 -12.53
CA THR A 539 -7.46 -13.18 -11.27
C THR A 539 -8.96 -13.11 -11.01
N ARG A 540 -9.44 -13.88 -10.02
CA ARG A 540 -10.80 -13.75 -9.48
C ARG A 540 -11.00 -12.36 -8.88
N GLY A 541 -12.18 -11.78 -9.07
CA GLY A 541 -12.48 -10.42 -8.61
C GLY A 541 -11.71 -9.31 -9.35
N ALA A 542 -11.20 -9.53 -10.57
CA ALA A 542 -10.42 -8.52 -11.29
C ALA A 542 -11.16 -7.18 -11.50
N TRP A 543 -12.49 -7.19 -11.54
CA TRP A 543 -13.35 -6.01 -11.59
C TRP A 543 -13.32 -5.16 -10.30
N ALA A 544 -12.97 -5.77 -9.16
CA ALA A 544 -12.85 -5.08 -7.87
C ALA A 544 -11.57 -4.22 -7.74
N ILE A 545 -10.75 -4.17 -8.80
CA ILE A 545 -9.47 -3.43 -8.95
C ILE A 545 -8.36 -3.87 -7.96
N TRP A 546 -8.63 -3.99 -6.67
CA TRP A 546 -7.63 -4.35 -5.68
C TRP A 546 -6.94 -5.72 -5.91
N PRO A 547 -7.58 -6.77 -6.47
CA PRO A 547 -6.89 -8.03 -6.75
C PRO A 547 -5.88 -7.95 -7.91
N ILE A 548 -6.08 -7.05 -8.89
CA ILE A 548 -5.12 -6.89 -10.01
C ILE A 548 -3.90 -6.03 -9.66
N LEU A 549 -3.90 -5.35 -8.49
CA LEU A 549 -2.75 -4.59 -8.00
C LEU A 549 -1.50 -5.47 -7.83
N LYS A 550 -1.66 -6.77 -7.53
CA LYS A 550 -0.56 -7.74 -7.37
C LYS A 550 -0.11 -8.42 -8.68
N ASN A 551 -0.68 -8.02 -9.82
CA ASN A 551 -0.48 -8.64 -11.12
C ASN A 551 0.53 -7.82 -11.99
N LYS A 552 0.56 -8.06 -13.31
CA LYS A 552 1.51 -7.50 -14.30
C LYS A 552 1.66 -5.97 -14.30
N LEU A 553 0.70 -5.23 -13.73
CA LEU A 553 0.78 -3.79 -13.54
C LEU A 553 1.96 -3.33 -12.67
N GLN A 554 2.59 -4.22 -11.89
CA GLN A 554 3.81 -3.88 -11.13
C GLN A 554 5.07 -3.75 -12.01
N THR A 555 5.20 -4.57 -13.06
CA THR A 555 6.43 -4.63 -13.89
C THR A 555 6.44 -3.63 -15.04
N LEU A 556 5.30 -3.03 -15.38
CA LEU A 556 5.17 -2.04 -16.45
C LEU A 556 5.70 -0.65 -16.01
N GLN A 557 6.35 0.02 -16.96
CA GLN A 557 6.86 1.38 -16.84
C GLN A 557 5.80 2.38 -17.33
N TYR A 558 5.17 3.09 -16.42
CA TYR A 558 4.16 4.11 -16.71
C TYR A 558 4.13 5.21 -15.65
N LYS A 559 3.57 6.37 -15.99
CA LYS A 559 3.33 7.49 -15.05
C LYS A 559 1.95 7.38 -14.38
N TRP A 560 0.91 7.08 -15.18
CA TRP A 560 -0.49 7.11 -14.77
C TRP A 560 -1.23 5.80 -15.13
N LEU A 561 -2.15 5.37 -14.27
CA LEU A 561 -3.18 4.38 -14.58
C LEU A 561 -4.54 5.06 -14.68
N PHE A 562 -5.28 4.81 -15.76
CA PHE A 562 -6.62 5.33 -15.99
C PHE A 562 -7.64 4.19 -16.00
N PHE A 563 -8.68 4.27 -15.18
CA PHE A 563 -9.73 3.26 -15.02
C PHE A 563 -11.08 3.79 -15.49
N MET A 564 -11.86 2.95 -16.18
CA MET A 564 -13.16 3.35 -16.77
C MET A 564 -14.05 2.16 -17.17
N GLU A 565 -15.35 2.41 -17.33
CA GLU A 565 -16.29 1.49 -17.98
C GLU A 565 -16.05 1.38 -19.51
N SER A 566 -16.58 0.32 -20.14
CA SER A 566 -16.56 0.14 -21.60
C SER A 566 -17.30 1.23 -22.41
N GLN A 567 -18.17 2.00 -21.76
CA GLN A 567 -18.99 3.06 -22.35
C GLN A 567 -18.48 4.48 -22.04
N THR A 568 -17.36 4.59 -21.33
CA THR A 568 -16.68 5.88 -21.11
C THR A 568 -15.98 6.35 -22.39
N VAL A 569 -16.30 7.57 -22.82
CA VAL A 569 -15.58 8.29 -23.87
C VAL A 569 -14.50 9.16 -23.24
N VAL A 570 -13.32 9.23 -23.87
CA VAL A 570 -12.13 9.95 -23.39
C VAL A 570 -11.53 10.76 -24.54
N ASP A 571 -11.27 12.05 -24.30
CA ASP A 571 -10.35 12.87 -25.12
C ASP A 571 -8.93 12.70 -24.55
N VAL A 572 -8.14 11.84 -25.17
CA VAL A 572 -6.78 11.49 -24.69
C VAL A 572 -5.82 12.69 -24.80
N ILE A 573 -6.11 13.65 -25.69
CA ILE A 573 -5.29 14.84 -25.89
C ILE A 573 -5.52 15.83 -24.74
N ARG A 574 -6.77 16.04 -24.31
CA ARG A 574 -7.07 16.83 -23.11
C ARG A 574 -6.58 16.14 -21.85
N LEU A 575 -6.75 14.81 -21.73
CA LEU A 575 -6.31 14.05 -20.57
C LEU A 575 -4.79 14.14 -20.35
N THR A 576 -3.99 14.01 -21.42
CA THR A 576 -2.53 14.19 -21.33
C THR A 576 -2.15 15.63 -20.98
N GLN A 577 -2.81 16.64 -21.55
CA GLN A 577 -2.60 18.06 -21.18
C GLN A 577 -3.01 18.39 -19.74
N PHE A 578 -4.02 17.70 -19.21
CA PHE A 578 -4.42 17.80 -17.80
C PHE A 578 -3.38 17.16 -16.87
N LEU A 579 -3.00 15.90 -17.14
CA LEU A 579 -2.05 15.16 -16.31
C LEU A 579 -0.63 15.73 -16.32
N ALA A 580 -0.23 16.43 -17.40
CA ALA A 580 1.04 17.15 -17.47
C ALA A 580 1.20 18.27 -16.42
N LYS A 581 0.13 18.67 -15.71
CA LYS A 581 0.17 19.61 -14.58
C LYS A 581 0.63 18.97 -13.27
N PHE A 582 0.63 17.64 -13.17
CA PHE A 582 0.83 16.89 -11.94
C PHE A 582 2.14 16.08 -11.95
N ASP A 583 2.66 15.82 -10.76
CA ASP A 583 3.92 15.09 -10.54
C ASP A 583 3.65 13.60 -10.27
N PRO A 584 3.97 12.67 -11.19
CA PRO A 584 3.57 11.26 -11.07
C PRO A 584 4.26 10.49 -9.93
N GLU A 585 5.34 11.04 -9.37
CA GLU A 585 6.02 10.51 -8.17
C GLU A 585 5.33 10.91 -6.86
N LYS A 586 4.30 11.78 -6.92
CA LYS A 586 3.43 12.10 -5.78
C LYS A 586 2.13 11.31 -5.84
N GLN A 587 1.54 11.05 -4.67
CA GLN A 587 0.25 10.39 -4.55
C GLN A 587 -0.87 11.30 -5.08
N TYR A 588 -1.55 10.86 -6.13
CA TYR A 588 -2.75 11.47 -6.68
C TYR A 588 -3.81 10.40 -6.97
N PHE A 589 -5.06 10.76 -6.73
CA PHE A 589 -6.28 9.99 -7.02
C PHE A 589 -7.32 11.04 -7.44
N ILE A 590 -7.74 11.03 -8.71
CA ILE A 590 -8.51 12.12 -9.33
C ILE A 590 -9.63 11.56 -10.20
N GLY A 591 -10.83 12.14 -10.14
CA GLY A 591 -12.01 11.78 -10.94
C GLY A 591 -13.24 12.56 -10.47
N HIS A 592 -14.43 12.21 -10.98
CA HIS A 592 -15.70 12.74 -10.44
C HIS A 592 -15.98 12.13 -9.07
N ALA A 593 -16.16 12.93 -8.02
CA ALA A 593 -16.35 12.44 -6.66
C ALA A 593 -17.83 12.29 -6.29
N LEU A 594 -18.25 11.05 -6.07
CA LEU A 594 -19.52 10.73 -5.43
C LEU A 594 -19.39 10.83 -3.89
N THR A 595 -20.50 11.17 -3.23
CA THR A 595 -20.66 11.16 -1.77
C THR A 595 -22.07 10.75 -1.38
N ASP A 596 -22.21 9.90 -0.37
CA ASP A 596 -23.51 9.52 0.17
C ASP A 596 -24.16 10.66 0.99
N LEU A 597 -25.48 10.75 0.90
CA LEU A 597 -26.28 11.71 1.68
C LEU A 597 -26.44 11.27 3.16
N SER A 598 -26.44 9.96 3.40
CA SER A 598 -26.66 9.30 4.70
C SER A 598 -25.78 8.05 4.83
N MET A 599 -25.80 7.36 5.97
CA MET A 599 -25.12 6.05 6.10
C MET A 599 -25.93 4.99 5.33
N THR A 600 -25.32 4.31 4.36
CA THR A 600 -26.00 3.36 3.46
C THR A 600 -25.57 1.92 3.71
N ILE A 601 -26.45 0.96 3.39
CA ILE A 601 -26.13 -0.47 3.49
C ILE A 601 -25.05 -0.90 2.48
N ILE A 602 -25.00 -0.24 1.30
CA ILE A 602 -24.00 -0.55 0.27
C ILE A 602 -22.58 -0.21 0.73
N HIS A 603 -22.44 0.83 1.55
CA HIS A 603 -21.17 1.26 2.15
C HIS A 603 -21.05 0.87 3.63
N HIS A 604 -21.63 -0.29 3.99
CA HIS A 604 -21.53 -0.94 5.29
C HIS A 604 -21.89 -0.07 6.52
N PHE A 605 -22.77 0.92 6.34
CA PHE A 605 -23.09 1.94 7.34
C PHE A 605 -21.86 2.68 7.90
N SER A 606 -20.85 2.91 7.05
CA SER A 606 -19.67 3.70 7.39
C SER A 606 -20.06 5.10 7.87
N SER A 607 -19.45 5.54 8.98
CA SER A 607 -19.68 6.87 9.57
C SER A 607 -18.75 7.95 8.98
N GLU A 608 -17.77 7.57 8.16
CA GLU A 608 -16.88 8.48 7.46
C GLU A 608 -17.52 8.92 6.12
N LYS A 609 -17.66 10.24 5.91
CA LYS A 609 -18.12 10.82 4.63
C LYS A 609 -17.04 10.73 3.55
N LEU A 610 -16.74 9.50 3.14
CA LEU A 610 -15.74 9.18 2.14
C LEU A 610 -16.21 9.59 0.73
N LYS A 611 -15.31 10.20 -0.05
CA LYS A 611 -15.47 10.41 -1.49
C LYS A 611 -14.98 9.19 -2.26
N TYR A 612 -15.75 8.75 -3.26
CA TYR A 612 -15.42 7.62 -4.12
C TYR A 612 -15.68 7.94 -5.59
N PRO A 613 -14.93 7.36 -6.55
CA PRO A 613 -14.97 7.80 -7.94
C PRO A 613 -16.15 7.21 -8.71
N GLU A 614 -16.79 8.00 -9.57
CA GLU A 614 -17.74 7.48 -10.56
C GLU A 614 -16.98 6.80 -11.71
N LEU A 615 -17.24 5.51 -11.95
CA LEU A 615 -16.49 4.68 -12.91
C LEU A 615 -16.87 4.96 -14.38
N GLY A 616 -18.07 5.47 -14.64
CA GLY A 616 -18.55 5.87 -15.96
C GLY A 616 -17.89 7.16 -16.47
N ALA A 617 -17.65 8.14 -15.61
CA ALA A 617 -16.74 9.26 -15.82
C ALA A 617 -15.27 8.82 -15.91
N GLY A 618 -14.94 7.75 -15.17
CA GLY A 618 -13.59 7.21 -15.03
C GLY A 618 -12.73 7.99 -14.05
N PHE A 619 -11.57 7.44 -13.70
CA PHE A 619 -10.65 8.05 -12.75
C PHE A 619 -9.19 7.68 -13.03
N VAL A 620 -8.27 8.42 -12.43
CA VAL A 620 -6.83 8.27 -12.60
C VAL A 620 -6.09 8.17 -11.27
N ILE A 621 -5.11 7.28 -11.19
CA ILE A 621 -4.15 7.19 -10.08
C ILE A 621 -2.70 7.30 -10.57
N SER A 622 -1.85 7.95 -9.79
CA SER A 622 -0.42 8.02 -10.07
C SER A 622 0.31 6.70 -9.78
N LYS A 623 1.52 6.54 -10.33
CA LYS A 623 2.40 5.40 -9.99
C LYS A 623 2.66 5.31 -8.48
N ALA A 624 2.80 6.45 -7.80
CA ALA A 624 2.97 6.50 -6.34
C ALA A 624 1.74 5.98 -5.58
N THR A 625 0.52 6.39 -5.97
CA THR A 625 -0.74 5.88 -5.37
C THR A 625 -0.90 4.38 -5.61
N PHE A 626 -0.60 3.89 -6.81
CA PHE A 626 -0.63 2.45 -7.12
C PHE A 626 0.35 1.66 -6.25
N ASN A 627 1.59 2.13 -6.11
CA ASN A 627 2.61 1.49 -5.27
C ASN A 627 2.16 1.45 -3.78
N PHE A 628 1.55 2.52 -3.28
CA PHE A 628 0.99 2.58 -1.93
C PHE A 628 -0.17 1.59 -1.73
N ALA A 629 -1.12 1.52 -2.66
CA ALA A 629 -2.21 0.54 -2.63
C ALA A 629 -1.68 -0.91 -2.61
N VAL A 630 -0.62 -1.19 -3.37
CA VAL A 630 0.09 -2.48 -3.37
C VAL A 630 0.69 -2.82 -2.01
N GLU A 631 1.18 -1.84 -1.24
CA GLU A 631 1.71 -2.06 0.11
C GLU A 631 0.61 -2.25 1.16
N LEU A 632 -0.51 -1.56 1.03
CA LEU A 632 -1.70 -1.76 1.87
C LEU A 632 -2.28 -3.17 1.70
N VAL A 633 -2.42 -3.66 0.46
CA VAL A 633 -2.88 -5.04 0.15
C VAL A 633 -1.86 -6.12 0.58
N LYS A 634 -0.58 -5.78 0.77
CA LYS A 634 0.43 -6.68 1.35
C LYS A 634 0.42 -6.71 2.88
N SER A 635 -0.10 -5.67 3.55
CA SER A 635 0.03 -5.48 5.00
C SER A 635 -1.27 -5.72 5.79
N LYS A 636 -2.45 -5.52 5.19
CA LYS A 636 -3.74 -5.95 5.74
C LYS A 636 -3.98 -7.42 5.40
N GLU A 637 -3.96 -8.33 6.39
CA GLU A 637 -4.60 -9.65 6.21
C GLU A 637 -6.12 -9.46 6.03
N SER A 638 -6.67 -9.99 4.94
CA SER A 638 -7.94 -9.61 4.28
C SER A 638 -9.23 -9.86 5.08
N SER A 639 -9.35 -9.23 6.24
CA SER A 639 -10.53 -9.23 7.12
C SER A 639 -11.51 -8.10 6.78
N ALA A 640 -11.01 -6.95 6.32
CA ALA A 640 -11.80 -5.76 5.99
C ALA A 640 -12.34 -5.70 4.55
N LEU A 641 -12.13 -6.76 3.75
CA LEU A 641 -12.57 -6.85 2.33
C LEU A 641 -13.21 -8.24 2.07
N MET A 642 -14.01 -8.73 3.02
CA MET A 642 -14.67 -10.04 2.90
C MET A 642 -15.85 -10.01 1.92
N PHE A 643 -16.50 -8.87 1.78
CA PHE A 643 -17.53 -8.60 0.78
C PHE A 643 -17.05 -7.45 -0.10
N ILE A 644 -17.48 -7.46 -1.35
CA ILE A 644 -17.22 -6.44 -2.37
C ILE A 644 -18.59 -6.09 -2.98
N ILE A 645 -19.13 -4.95 -2.57
CA ILE A 645 -20.43 -4.40 -2.94
C ILE A 645 -20.25 -3.25 -3.93
N ASP A 646 -19.43 -2.27 -3.59
CA ASP A 646 -19.03 -1.17 -4.47
C ASP A 646 -17.50 -1.08 -4.49
N ALA A 647 -16.93 -1.59 -5.58
CA ALA A 647 -15.50 -1.64 -5.79
C ALA A 647 -14.82 -0.25 -5.83
N MET A 648 -15.56 0.83 -6.12
CA MET A 648 -15.03 2.19 -6.15
C MET A 648 -14.96 2.76 -4.73
N TYR A 649 -16.01 2.54 -3.94
CA TYR A 649 -16.02 2.87 -2.52
C TYR A 649 -14.95 2.09 -1.75
N GLU A 650 -14.83 0.79 -1.99
CA GLU A 650 -13.85 -0.08 -1.32
C GLU A 650 -12.41 0.26 -1.71
N LEU A 651 -12.17 0.70 -2.96
CA LEU A 651 -10.87 1.24 -3.38
C LEU A 651 -10.54 2.56 -2.67
N ALA A 652 -11.52 3.45 -2.52
CA ALA A 652 -11.34 4.69 -1.75
C ALA A 652 -11.10 4.40 -0.26
N LEU A 653 -11.84 3.47 0.34
CA LEU A 653 -11.73 3.07 1.75
C LEU A 653 -10.40 2.35 2.03
N LEU A 654 -9.89 1.59 1.07
CA LEU A 654 -8.54 1.04 1.12
C LEU A 654 -7.50 2.16 1.23
N LEU A 655 -7.65 3.23 0.45
CA LEU A 655 -6.71 4.35 0.33
C LEU A 655 -6.80 5.40 1.46
N HIS A 656 -7.97 5.63 2.07
CA HIS A 656 -8.25 6.79 2.95
C HIS A 656 -7.41 6.87 4.25
N ASN A 657 -6.99 5.71 4.80
CA ASN A 657 -6.23 5.50 6.05
C ASN A 657 -5.70 6.76 6.79
N ASN A 658 -6.34 7.08 7.91
CA ASN A 658 -6.42 8.36 8.63
C ASN A 658 -5.11 8.92 9.26
N SER A 659 -3.95 8.63 8.67
CA SER A 659 -2.65 9.22 9.02
C SER A 659 -1.72 9.41 7.81
N PHE A 660 -1.89 8.65 6.73
CA PHE A 660 -1.04 8.68 5.51
C PHE A 660 -1.81 8.31 4.23
N GLY A 661 -3.14 8.42 4.24
CA GLY A 661 -3.99 8.00 3.14
C GLY A 661 -4.08 9.01 1.99
N VAL A 662 -4.77 8.59 0.92
CA VAL A 662 -5.01 9.38 -0.29
C VAL A 662 -6.52 9.55 -0.48
N GLU A 663 -7.03 10.76 -0.29
CA GLU A 663 -8.42 11.11 -0.60
C GLU A 663 -8.59 11.32 -2.12
N LEU A 664 -9.79 11.03 -2.63
CA LEU A 664 -10.17 11.38 -4.00
C LEU A 664 -10.24 12.91 -4.16
N THR A 665 -9.47 13.43 -5.12
CA THR A 665 -9.60 14.80 -5.61
C THR A 665 -10.72 14.85 -6.63
N ASP A 666 -11.78 15.58 -6.31
CA ASP A 666 -12.87 15.89 -7.23
C ASP A 666 -12.39 16.81 -8.36
N GLU A 667 -12.79 16.52 -9.61
CA GLU A 667 -12.38 17.28 -10.80
C GLU A 667 -13.51 17.32 -11.84
N PRO A 668 -14.26 18.44 -11.98
CA PRO A 668 -15.47 18.53 -12.81
C PRO A 668 -15.21 18.46 -14.32
N MET A 669 -13.96 18.31 -14.76
CA MET A 669 -13.64 17.92 -16.14
C MET A 669 -13.83 16.43 -16.43
N PHE A 670 -13.97 15.59 -15.39
CA PHE A 670 -14.43 14.20 -15.52
C PHE A 670 -15.94 14.21 -15.35
N CYS A 671 -16.70 14.07 -16.43
CA CYS A 671 -18.15 14.27 -16.41
C CYS A 671 -18.91 12.95 -16.26
N THR A 672 -20.06 12.96 -15.58
CA THR A 672 -20.95 11.79 -15.52
C THR A 672 -21.72 11.56 -16.82
N LEU A 673 -21.94 12.60 -17.62
CA LEU A 673 -22.50 12.55 -18.98
C LEU A 673 -21.56 13.25 -19.97
N ALA A 674 -21.39 12.68 -21.17
CA ALA A 674 -20.43 13.18 -22.17
C ALA A 674 -20.89 14.43 -22.97
N GLU A 675 -21.98 15.09 -22.58
CA GLU A 675 -22.66 16.08 -23.44
C GLU A 675 -22.02 17.49 -23.42
N HIS A 676 -21.24 17.83 -22.40
CA HIS A 676 -20.63 19.15 -22.29
C HIS A 676 -19.28 19.25 -23.01
N SER A 677 -19.11 20.29 -23.83
CA SER A 677 -17.90 20.52 -24.64
C SER A 677 -16.62 20.76 -23.82
N SER A 678 -16.74 20.97 -22.50
CA SER A 678 -15.66 21.16 -21.53
C SER A 678 -15.06 19.85 -20.99
N CYS A 679 -15.76 18.72 -21.10
CA CYS A 679 -15.34 17.45 -20.52
C CYS A 679 -14.01 16.94 -21.12
N ILE A 680 -13.23 16.23 -20.30
CA ILE A 680 -12.13 15.36 -20.73
C ILE A 680 -12.67 13.96 -20.97
N THR A 681 -13.56 13.50 -20.08
CA THR A 681 -14.20 12.18 -20.14
C THR A 681 -15.70 12.28 -19.86
N GLY A 682 -16.46 11.30 -20.31
CA GLY A 682 -17.87 11.17 -19.95
C GLY A 682 -18.49 9.84 -20.33
N TYR A 683 -19.55 9.44 -19.62
CA TYR A 683 -20.33 8.26 -19.96
C TYR A 683 -21.21 8.51 -21.18
N VAL A 684 -21.40 7.48 -22.01
CA VAL A 684 -22.38 7.48 -23.10
C VAL A 684 -23.24 6.22 -23.01
N TYR A 685 -24.51 6.41 -22.66
CA TYR A 685 -25.51 5.35 -22.77
C TYR A 685 -25.97 5.22 -24.24
N ASP A 686 -25.57 4.13 -24.89
CA ASP A 686 -25.97 3.80 -26.27
C ASP A 686 -26.48 2.35 -26.32
N ASP A 687 -27.72 2.16 -26.75
CA ASP A 687 -28.35 0.85 -27.00
C ASP A 687 -28.63 0.62 -28.51
N SER A 688 -28.19 1.52 -29.39
CA SER A 688 -28.49 1.49 -30.82
C SER A 688 -27.77 0.36 -31.57
N GLU A 689 -26.58 -0.03 -31.12
CA GLU A 689 -25.83 -1.19 -31.64
C GLU A 689 -26.45 -2.55 -31.23
N CYS A 690 -27.39 -2.59 -30.27
CA CYS A 690 -27.95 -3.83 -29.73
C CYS A 690 -28.99 -4.48 -30.65
N THR A 691 -28.51 -5.28 -31.62
CA THR A 691 -29.33 -5.88 -32.70
C THR A 691 -30.31 -6.99 -32.29
N GLY A 692 -30.30 -7.44 -31.03
CA GLY A 692 -31.20 -8.49 -30.56
C GLY A 692 -32.68 -8.09 -30.63
N ASN A 693 -33.55 -9.11 -30.70
CA ASN A 693 -34.99 -8.97 -30.64
C ASN A 693 -35.53 -9.81 -29.47
N VAL A 694 -36.25 -9.16 -28.54
CA VAL A 694 -36.77 -9.75 -27.31
C VAL A 694 -38.23 -9.35 -27.17
N SER A 695 -39.12 -10.34 -27.08
CA SER A 695 -40.55 -10.15 -26.89
C SER A 695 -40.99 -10.50 -25.46
N SER A 696 -42.19 -10.08 -25.05
CA SER A 696 -42.76 -10.52 -23.75
C SER A 696 -43.17 -12.00 -23.72
N GLU A 697 -43.18 -12.69 -24.86
CA GLU A 697 -43.30 -14.15 -24.92
C GLU A 697 -41.98 -14.85 -24.51
N ASP A 698 -40.84 -14.22 -24.80
CA ASP A 698 -39.49 -14.75 -24.54
C ASP A 698 -39.06 -14.66 -23.07
N VAL A 699 -39.68 -13.75 -22.29
CA VAL A 699 -39.29 -13.41 -20.91
C VAL A 699 -40.39 -13.83 -19.94
N VAL A 700 -40.01 -14.47 -18.85
CA VAL A 700 -40.89 -14.73 -17.70
C VAL A 700 -40.31 -14.12 -16.43
N PHE A 701 -41.16 -13.47 -15.63
CA PHE A 701 -40.82 -12.93 -14.32
C PHE A 701 -41.28 -13.90 -13.23
N ALA A 702 -40.36 -14.25 -12.35
CA ALA A 702 -40.52 -15.24 -11.29
C ALA A 702 -40.34 -14.56 -9.94
N VAL A 703 -41.46 -14.15 -9.33
CA VAL A 703 -41.48 -13.33 -8.11
C VAL A 703 -41.58 -14.24 -6.89
N LYS A 704 -40.57 -14.20 -6.02
CA LYS A 704 -40.55 -14.92 -4.74
C LYS A 704 -41.40 -14.15 -3.73
N THR A 705 -42.45 -14.78 -3.19
CA THR A 705 -43.34 -14.18 -2.16
C THR A 705 -43.73 -15.20 -1.09
N TRP A 706 -44.51 -14.79 -0.09
CA TRP A 706 -45.06 -15.66 0.95
C TRP A 706 -46.38 -15.10 1.48
N ASN A 707 -47.16 -15.93 2.17
CA ASN A 707 -48.56 -15.65 2.52
C ASN A 707 -48.80 -14.28 3.20
N GLY A 708 -47.89 -13.79 4.05
CA GLY A 708 -48.01 -12.50 4.73
C GLY A 708 -47.81 -11.28 3.81
N ASN A 709 -47.07 -11.42 2.71
CA ASN A 709 -46.78 -10.34 1.77
C ASN A 709 -47.85 -10.21 0.67
N HIS A 710 -48.74 -11.20 0.52
CA HIS A 710 -49.80 -11.21 -0.52
C HIS A 710 -50.69 -9.95 -0.48
N GLN A 711 -51.01 -9.44 0.70
CA GLN A 711 -51.92 -8.28 0.86
C GLN A 711 -51.20 -6.93 0.92
N THR A 712 -49.88 -6.91 1.08
CA THR A 712 -49.09 -5.69 1.32
C THR A 712 -48.22 -5.32 0.13
N ARG A 713 -47.42 -6.27 -0.39
CA ARG A 713 -46.42 -6.02 -1.42
C ARG A 713 -46.91 -6.29 -2.83
N ILE A 714 -47.57 -7.43 -3.05
CA ILE A 714 -48.09 -7.81 -4.38
C ILE A 714 -49.05 -6.77 -5.00
N PRO A 715 -49.91 -6.05 -4.24
CA PRO A 715 -50.71 -4.96 -4.80
C PRO A 715 -49.87 -3.81 -5.38
N ILE A 716 -48.70 -3.51 -4.79
CA ILE A 716 -47.79 -2.46 -5.25
C ILE A 716 -47.13 -2.87 -6.58
N LEU A 717 -46.69 -4.14 -6.70
CA LEU A 717 -46.20 -4.68 -7.97
C LEU A 717 -47.26 -4.62 -9.09
N LYS A 718 -48.53 -4.91 -8.75
CA LYS A 718 -49.70 -4.80 -9.64
C LYS A 718 -50.14 -3.37 -9.96
N GLN A 719 -49.63 -2.36 -9.24
CA GLN A 719 -49.87 -0.94 -9.53
C GLN A 719 -48.71 -0.29 -10.30
N THR A 720 -47.52 -0.91 -10.29
CA THR A 720 -46.30 -0.38 -10.91
C THR A 720 -45.97 -1.09 -12.23
N TRP A 721 -45.36 -2.27 -12.18
CA TRP A 721 -44.76 -2.91 -13.35
C TRP A 721 -45.43 -4.21 -13.82
N VAL A 722 -46.26 -4.85 -13.00
CA VAL A 722 -46.96 -6.10 -13.35
C VAL A 722 -48.18 -5.79 -14.21
N SER A 723 -47.99 -5.73 -15.53
CA SER A 723 -49.05 -5.57 -16.53
C SER A 723 -49.67 -6.91 -16.97
N LYS A 724 -50.64 -6.86 -17.91
CA LYS A 724 -51.21 -8.07 -18.55
C LYS A 724 -50.40 -8.58 -19.73
N ASP A 725 -49.48 -7.76 -20.23
CA ASP A 725 -48.78 -7.94 -21.49
C ASP A 725 -47.41 -8.62 -21.30
N ILE A 726 -47.07 -8.93 -20.05
CA ILE A 726 -45.89 -9.69 -19.61
C ILE A 726 -46.27 -10.94 -18.81
N GLN A 727 -45.42 -11.96 -18.87
CA GLN A 727 -45.66 -13.23 -18.17
C GLN A 727 -45.04 -13.19 -16.76
N VAL A 728 -45.87 -13.06 -15.72
CA VAL A 728 -45.44 -13.06 -14.32
C VAL A 728 -46.00 -14.28 -13.58
N ILE A 729 -45.15 -14.98 -12.84
CA ILE A 729 -45.48 -16.12 -11.98
C ILE A 729 -45.06 -15.81 -10.55
N PHE A 730 -46.00 -15.82 -9.62
CA PHE A 730 -45.75 -15.63 -8.19
C PHE A 730 -45.51 -16.99 -7.52
N PHE A 731 -44.41 -17.15 -6.81
CA PHE A 731 -44.05 -18.40 -6.13
C PHE A 731 -44.13 -18.22 -4.61
N SER A 732 -44.96 -19.03 -3.96
CA SER A 732 -45.35 -18.85 -2.55
C SER A 732 -45.41 -20.16 -1.76
N ASP A 733 -45.47 -20.06 -0.45
CA ASP A 733 -45.67 -21.19 0.48
C ASP A 733 -47.11 -21.73 0.43
N VAL A 734 -48.07 -20.92 -0.05
CA VAL A 734 -49.50 -21.28 -0.21
C VAL A 734 -50.01 -21.08 -1.64
N GLU A 735 -51.05 -21.83 -2.03
CA GLU A 735 -51.88 -21.53 -3.20
C GLU A 735 -52.89 -20.44 -2.82
N ASP A 736 -52.82 -19.29 -3.49
CA ASP A 736 -53.83 -18.23 -3.45
C ASP A 736 -54.51 -18.14 -4.84
N ARG A 737 -55.78 -17.73 -4.86
CA ARG A 737 -56.61 -17.62 -6.07
C ARG A 737 -56.91 -16.18 -6.46
N ASN A 738 -56.67 -15.22 -5.56
CA ASN A 738 -56.78 -13.78 -5.80
C ASN A 738 -55.47 -13.24 -6.41
N ILE A 739 -54.36 -13.87 -6.03
CA ILE A 739 -53.05 -13.79 -6.66
C ILE A 739 -52.72 -15.24 -7.05
N PRO A 740 -52.79 -15.64 -8.33
CA PRO A 740 -52.55 -17.03 -8.71
C PRO A 740 -51.08 -17.40 -8.45
N THR A 741 -50.82 -18.05 -7.31
CA THR A 741 -49.47 -18.47 -6.90
C THR A 741 -49.20 -19.93 -7.26
N VAL A 742 -47.95 -20.20 -7.65
CA VAL A 742 -47.41 -21.56 -7.70
C VAL A 742 -46.89 -21.91 -6.30
N LYS A 743 -47.47 -22.94 -5.69
CA LYS A 743 -47.06 -23.40 -4.36
C LYS A 743 -45.77 -24.22 -4.42
N VAL A 744 -44.69 -23.73 -3.84
CA VAL A 744 -43.35 -24.39 -3.88
C VAL A 744 -43.05 -25.32 -2.70
N ASN A 745 -44.02 -25.53 -1.79
CA ASN A 745 -43.94 -26.46 -0.64
C ASN A 745 -42.76 -26.22 0.33
N VAL A 746 -42.23 -25.00 0.36
CA VAL A 746 -41.23 -24.52 1.33
C VAL A 746 -41.90 -23.48 2.23
N GLU A 747 -41.77 -23.63 3.54
CA GLU A 747 -42.27 -22.65 4.53
C GLU A 747 -41.40 -21.39 4.52
N ASN A 748 -41.94 -20.23 4.92
CA ASN A 748 -41.17 -18.99 4.86
C ASN A 748 -40.08 -18.92 5.93
N THR A 749 -38.83 -18.77 5.47
CA THR A 749 -37.62 -18.59 6.27
C THR A 749 -37.32 -17.11 6.54
N LYS A 750 -36.44 -16.80 7.50
CA LYS A 750 -36.07 -15.42 7.87
C LYS A 750 -34.74 -14.90 7.32
N GLU A 751 -33.78 -15.78 7.07
CA GLU A 751 -32.36 -15.40 6.85
C GLU A 751 -31.89 -15.58 5.40
N GLY A 752 -32.56 -16.43 4.62
CA GLY A 752 -32.25 -16.73 3.22
C GLY A 752 -33.26 -17.73 2.63
N HIS A 753 -33.24 -17.95 1.32
CA HIS A 753 -34.31 -18.65 0.59
C HIS A 753 -33.84 -19.78 -0.33
N CYS A 754 -32.67 -20.40 -0.11
CA CYS A 754 -32.07 -21.35 -1.05
C CYS A 754 -33.00 -22.49 -1.51
N GLU A 755 -33.69 -23.19 -0.59
CA GLU A 755 -34.56 -24.32 -0.99
C GLU A 755 -35.77 -23.84 -1.82
N LYS A 756 -36.30 -22.65 -1.50
CA LYS A 756 -37.40 -22.02 -2.24
C LYS A 756 -36.97 -21.68 -3.67
N THR A 757 -35.79 -21.07 -3.83
CA THR A 757 -35.23 -20.70 -5.13
C THR A 757 -34.81 -21.93 -5.94
N LEU A 758 -34.27 -22.98 -5.31
CA LEU A 758 -34.01 -24.28 -5.95
C LEU A 758 -35.31 -24.90 -6.50
N ASN A 759 -36.40 -24.91 -5.73
CA ASN A 759 -37.69 -25.44 -6.19
C ASN A 759 -38.27 -24.63 -7.37
N ILE A 760 -38.01 -23.32 -7.43
CA ILE A 760 -38.40 -22.47 -8.57
C ILE A 760 -37.57 -22.82 -9.82
N LEU A 761 -36.25 -22.99 -9.68
CA LEU A 761 -35.37 -23.43 -10.77
C LEU A 761 -35.75 -24.83 -11.27
N GLN A 762 -36.15 -25.74 -10.39
CA GLN A 762 -36.67 -27.07 -10.75
C GLN A 762 -38.01 -26.99 -11.50
N TYR A 763 -38.98 -26.18 -11.02
CA TYR A 763 -40.24 -25.91 -11.72
C TYR A 763 -40.00 -25.40 -13.15
N PHE A 764 -39.06 -24.48 -13.33
CA PHE A 764 -38.68 -24.02 -14.67
C PHE A 764 -37.93 -25.07 -15.49
N ASN A 765 -37.14 -25.97 -14.88
CA ASN A 765 -36.50 -27.07 -15.61
C ASN A 765 -37.50 -28.15 -16.06
N GLU A 766 -38.59 -28.38 -15.31
CA GLU A 766 -39.67 -29.30 -15.71
C GLU A 766 -40.54 -28.74 -16.85
N ILE A 767 -40.83 -27.43 -16.83
CA ILE A 767 -41.74 -26.78 -17.78
C ILE A 767 -41.01 -26.15 -18.99
N SER A 768 -39.80 -25.63 -18.78
CA SER A 768 -38.99 -24.96 -19.80
C SER A 768 -37.82 -25.83 -20.25
N ASN A 769 -38.11 -26.73 -21.18
CA ASN A 769 -37.06 -27.17 -22.12
C ASN A 769 -36.90 -26.15 -23.27
N ARG A 770 -37.98 -25.43 -23.64
CA ARG A 770 -38.00 -24.39 -24.71
C ARG A 770 -39.06 -23.27 -24.56
N LYS A 771 -39.78 -23.11 -23.44
CA LYS A 771 -40.90 -22.13 -23.41
C LYS A 771 -40.38 -20.68 -23.35
N TYR A 772 -39.39 -20.41 -22.51
CA TYR A 772 -38.84 -19.07 -22.30
C TYR A 772 -37.37 -19.02 -22.69
N LYS A 773 -36.89 -17.86 -23.13
CA LYS A 773 -35.45 -17.60 -23.32
C LYS A 773 -34.82 -17.10 -22.02
N TRP A 774 -35.51 -16.21 -21.32
CA TRP A 774 -35.03 -15.51 -20.13
C TRP A 774 -35.99 -15.71 -18.95
N ILE A 775 -35.45 -16.10 -17.79
CA ILE A 775 -36.15 -16.16 -16.51
C ILE A 775 -35.60 -15.04 -15.64
N VAL A 776 -36.43 -14.05 -15.30
CA VAL A 776 -36.08 -12.97 -14.36
C VAL A 776 -36.53 -13.40 -12.97
N LEU A 777 -35.59 -13.73 -12.07
CA LEU A 777 -35.89 -13.94 -10.66
C LEU A 777 -35.89 -12.58 -9.94
N ALA A 778 -36.89 -12.34 -9.10
CA ALA A 778 -37.03 -11.12 -8.29
C ALA A 778 -37.76 -11.42 -6.97
N ASP A 779 -37.63 -10.52 -5.99
CA ASP A 779 -38.37 -10.57 -4.72
C ASP A 779 -39.67 -9.75 -4.80
N ASP A 780 -40.55 -9.94 -3.82
CA ASP A 780 -41.86 -9.24 -3.80
C ASP A 780 -41.77 -7.75 -3.40
N ASP A 781 -40.60 -7.27 -2.98
CA ASP A 781 -40.23 -5.86 -2.83
C ASP A 781 -39.20 -5.37 -3.88
N THR A 782 -39.10 -6.03 -5.03
CA THR A 782 -38.33 -5.53 -6.20
C THR A 782 -39.23 -4.73 -7.16
N LEU A 783 -38.87 -3.48 -7.43
CA LEU A 783 -39.45 -2.66 -8.50
C LEU A 783 -38.64 -2.86 -9.79
N LEU A 784 -39.30 -2.95 -10.95
CA LEU A 784 -38.63 -3.20 -12.24
C LEU A 784 -39.11 -2.25 -13.36
N ASN A 785 -38.17 -1.57 -14.01
CA ASN A 785 -38.38 -0.97 -15.33
C ASN A 785 -38.25 -2.07 -16.41
N VAL A 786 -39.39 -2.69 -16.72
CA VAL A 786 -39.50 -3.79 -17.70
C VAL A 786 -39.00 -3.39 -19.09
N ALA A 787 -39.19 -2.14 -19.49
CA ALA A 787 -38.79 -1.67 -20.82
C ALA A 787 -37.27 -1.46 -20.94
N ALA A 788 -36.64 -0.82 -19.93
CA ALA A 788 -35.17 -0.73 -19.86
C ALA A 788 -34.52 -2.12 -19.79
N LEU A 789 -35.14 -3.06 -19.05
CA LEU A 789 -34.71 -4.46 -19.03
C LEU A 789 -34.77 -5.11 -20.43
N PHE A 790 -35.87 -4.93 -21.16
CA PHE A 790 -36.00 -5.47 -22.51
C PHE A 790 -34.98 -4.85 -23.49
N ARG A 791 -34.68 -3.54 -23.37
CA ARG A 791 -33.59 -2.89 -24.13
C ARG A 791 -32.24 -3.55 -23.83
N LEU A 792 -31.89 -3.73 -22.54
CA LEU A 792 -30.63 -4.38 -22.15
C LEU A 792 -30.54 -5.82 -22.65
N LEU A 793 -31.62 -6.61 -22.60
CA LEU A 793 -31.61 -8.00 -23.07
C LEU A 793 -31.41 -8.12 -24.59
N ARG A 794 -31.69 -7.08 -25.39
CA ARG A 794 -31.34 -7.04 -26.83
C ARG A 794 -29.83 -6.95 -27.09
N CYS A 795 -29.02 -6.58 -26.10
CA CYS A 795 -27.57 -6.54 -26.23
C CYS A 795 -26.89 -7.91 -26.03
N TYR A 796 -27.66 -8.96 -25.64
CA TYR A 796 -27.15 -10.24 -25.20
C TYR A 796 -27.82 -11.44 -25.92
N ASN A 797 -27.13 -12.57 -25.97
CA ASN A 797 -27.65 -13.82 -26.56
C ASN A 797 -28.19 -14.76 -25.46
N SER A 798 -29.42 -15.25 -25.60
CA SER A 798 -30.05 -16.18 -24.64
C SER A 798 -29.44 -17.59 -24.62
N GLU A 799 -28.63 -17.95 -25.62
CA GLU A 799 -27.87 -19.21 -25.61
C GLU A 799 -26.52 -19.09 -24.87
N SER A 800 -26.08 -17.87 -24.53
CA SER A 800 -24.86 -17.66 -23.74
C SER A 800 -25.07 -18.09 -22.29
N ARG A 801 -24.12 -18.87 -21.76
CA ARG A 801 -24.13 -19.28 -20.35
C ARG A 801 -23.60 -18.15 -19.47
N MET A 802 -24.51 -17.41 -18.85
CA MET A 802 -24.21 -16.27 -17.97
C MET A 802 -25.39 -15.95 -17.08
N VAL A 803 -25.19 -15.15 -16.03
CA VAL A 803 -26.28 -14.51 -15.28
C VAL A 803 -26.09 -12.99 -15.36
N LEU A 804 -27.17 -12.24 -15.58
CA LEU A 804 -27.15 -10.79 -15.73
C LEU A 804 -27.87 -10.13 -14.54
N GLY A 805 -27.26 -9.13 -13.90
CA GLY A 805 -27.86 -8.41 -12.77
C GLY A 805 -26.81 -7.57 -12.05
N GLN A 806 -27.06 -7.20 -10.79
CA GLN A 806 -26.00 -6.60 -9.96
C GLN A 806 -25.09 -7.72 -9.41
N ARG A 807 -23.78 -7.61 -9.68
CA ARG A 807 -22.76 -8.53 -9.18
C ARG A 807 -22.10 -7.99 -7.92
N TYR A 808 -22.08 -8.78 -6.85
CA TYR A 808 -21.21 -8.61 -5.69
C TYR A 808 -20.10 -9.69 -5.69
N GLY A 809 -19.05 -9.47 -4.90
CA GLY A 809 -17.94 -10.39 -4.70
C GLY A 809 -17.83 -10.85 -3.26
N PHE A 810 -17.41 -12.11 -3.06
CA PHE A 810 -17.16 -12.67 -1.74
C PHE A 810 -15.74 -13.24 -1.64
N HIS A 811 -15.03 -12.84 -0.59
CA HIS A 811 -13.75 -13.40 -0.13
C HIS A 811 -12.67 -13.53 -1.23
N PHE A 812 -12.52 -12.50 -2.08
CA PHE A 812 -11.38 -12.45 -2.99
C PHE A 812 -10.07 -12.40 -2.20
N ASN A 813 -9.05 -13.13 -2.69
CA ASN A 813 -7.73 -13.13 -2.08
C ASN A 813 -6.85 -12.02 -2.68
N ALA A 814 -5.89 -11.53 -1.88
CA ALA A 814 -4.87 -10.56 -2.31
C ALA A 814 -3.93 -11.05 -3.43
N ASP A 815 -4.05 -12.29 -3.90
CA ASP A 815 -3.35 -12.86 -5.06
C ASP A 815 -4.27 -13.18 -6.24
N GLY A 816 -5.58 -12.95 -6.11
CA GLY A 816 -6.59 -13.27 -7.13
C GLY A 816 -6.95 -14.75 -7.25
N THR A 817 -6.49 -15.64 -6.37
CA THR A 817 -6.71 -17.09 -6.52
C THR A 817 -8.03 -17.60 -5.90
N GLY A 818 -8.55 -16.89 -4.89
CA GLY A 818 -9.73 -17.27 -4.12
C GLY A 818 -10.92 -16.32 -4.29
N GLY A 819 -12.01 -16.66 -3.62
CA GLY A 819 -13.30 -15.94 -3.66
C GLY A 819 -14.17 -16.33 -4.85
N PHE A 820 -15.36 -15.74 -4.92
CA PHE A 820 -16.31 -15.92 -6.03
C PHE A 820 -17.24 -14.71 -6.19
N ASP A 821 -17.76 -14.55 -7.39
CA ASP A 821 -18.81 -13.59 -7.73
C ASP A 821 -20.20 -14.17 -7.41
N TYR A 822 -21.15 -13.34 -6.99
CA TYR A 822 -22.55 -13.74 -6.80
C TYR A 822 -23.54 -12.66 -7.29
N PRO A 823 -24.70 -13.06 -7.86
CA PRO A 823 -25.72 -12.12 -8.35
C PRO A 823 -26.73 -11.83 -7.24
N THR A 824 -26.92 -10.56 -6.89
CA THR A 824 -27.86 -10.19 -5.82
C THR A 824 -29.31 -10.37 -6.29
N LEU A 825 -30.06 -11.23 -5.61
CA LEU A 825 -31.38 -11.65 -6.12
C LEU A 825 -32.52 -10.69 -5.76
N GLY A 826 -32.35 -9.85 -4.73
CA GLY A 826 -33.30 -8.80 -4.40
C GLY A 826 -33.30 -7.66 -5.41
N ALA A 827 -32.12 -7.30 -5.95
CA ALA A 827 -31.99 -6.44 -7.12
C ALA A 827 -32.72 -6.99 -8.36
N GLY A 828 -33.04 -8.27 -8.37
CA GLY A 828 -33.47 -9.02 -9.54
C GLY A 828 -32.28 -9.46 -10.39
N ALA A 829 -32.36 -10.67 -10.93
CA ALA A 829 -31.33 -11.23 -11.80
C ALA A 829 -31.94 -12.09 -12.92
N VAL A 830 -31.33 -12.03 -14.11
CA VAL A 830 -31.80 -12.71 -15.32
C VAL A 830 -30.96 -13.94 -15.61
N PHE A 831 -31.65 -15.07 -15.71
CA PHE A 831 -31.09 -16.38 -16.00
C PHE A 831 -31.56 -16.85 -17.38
N PRO A 832 -30.66 -17.05 -18.35
CA PRO A 832 -30.98 -17.74 -19.60
C PRO A 832 -31.41 -19.18 -19.31
N SER A 833 -32.37 -19.72 -20.07
CA SER A 833 -32.86 -21.10 -19.85
C SER A 833 -31.75 -22.18 -19.77
N PRO A 834 -30.67 -22.16 -20.59
CA PRO A 834 -29.55 -23.11 -20.44
C PRO A 834 -28.85 -23.06 -19.07
N VAL A 835 -28.85 -21.90 -18.40
CA VAL A 835 -28.28 -21.73 -17.06
C VAL A 835 -29.26 -22.23 -16.00
N VAL A 836 -30.56 -21.97 -16.15
CA VAL A 836 -31.60 -22.51 -15.24
C VAL A 836 -31.56 -24.04 -15.19
N SER A 837 -31.52 -24.72 -16.34
CA SER A 837 -31.40 -26.18 -16.40
C SER A 837 -30.09 -26.71 -15.83
N THR A 838 -29.02 -25.91 -15.86
CA THR A 838 -27.74 -26.27 -15.23
C THR A 838 -27.85 -26.14 -13.71
N LEU A 839 -28.30 -24.99 -13.20
CA LEU A 839 -28.46 -24.71 -11.77
C LEU A 839 -29.43 -25.68 -11.10
N ALA A 840 -30.56 -26.02 -11.73
CA ALA A 840 -31.55 -26.97 -11.20
C ALA A 840 -30.98 -28.39 -10.96
N PHE A 841 -29.83 -28.72 -11.55
CA PHE A 841 -29.13 -29.99 -11.34
C PHE A 841 -27.94 -29.89 -10.38
N ILE A 842 -27.18 -28.77 -10.39
CA ILE A 842 -25.95 -28.63 -9.59
C ILE A 842 -26.16 -27.99 -8.21
N LEU A 843 -27.16 -27.12 -8.04
CA LEU A 843 -27.37 -26.35 -6.82
C LEU A 843 -27.83 -27.26 -5.68
N GLN A 844 -27.06 -27.27 -4.59
CA GLN A 844 -27.39 -27.99 -3.36
C GLN A 844 -27.35 -27.02 -2.18
N CYS A 845 -28.49 -26.81 -1.54
CA CYS A 845 -28.61 -25.94 -0.38
C CYS A 845 -28.06 -26.62 0.88
N THR A 846 -27.20 -25.93 1.62
CA THR A 846 -26.65 -26.40 2.90
C THR A 846 -27.73 -26.47 4.00
N SER A 847 -28.69 -25.54 3.95
CA SER A 847 -29.90 -25.48 4.76
C SER A 847 -31.03 -24.81 3.98
N LYS A 848 -32.27 -24.87 4.49
CA LYS A 848 -33.44 -24.26 3.81
C LYS A 848 -33.36 -22.74 3.73
N ASP A 849 -32.79 -22.17 4.78
CA ASP A 849 -32.59 -20.77 5.10
C ASP A 849 -31.22 -20.21 4.63
N ALA A 850 -30.43 -20.99 3.90
CA ALA A 850 -29.17 -20.50 3.33
C ALA A 850 -29.41 -19.34 2.33
N PRO A 851 -28.50 -18.35 2.23
CA PRO A 851 -28.57 -17.27 1.25
C PRO A 851 -28.54 -17.83 -0.18
N ASP A 852 -29.58 -17.54 -0.97
CA ASP A 852 -29.78 -18.15 -2.29
C ASP A 852 -28.90 -17.51 -3.36
N ASP A 853 -28.63 -16.21 -3.24
CA ASP A 853 -27.70 -15.44 -4.06
C ASP A 853 -26.25 -15.97 -3.97
N MET A 854 -25.70 -16.06 -2.76
CA MET A 854 -24.35 -16.56 -2.51
C MET A 854 -24.22 -18.04 -2.87
N SER A 855 -25.26 -18.85 -2.60
CA SER A 855 -25.28 -20.27 -2.98
C SER A 855 -25.22 -20.42 -4.50
N ILE A 856 -26.03 -19.65 -5.24
CA ILE A 856 -26.00 -19.65 -6.71
C ILE A 856 -24.65 -19.16 -7.23
N GLY A 857 -24.08 -18.07 -6.69
CA GLY A 857 -22.76 -17.57 -7.07
C GLY A 857 -21.64 -18.60 -6.92
N PHE A 858 -21.62 -19.34 -5.80
CA PHE A 858 -20.67 -20.43 -5.58
C PHE A 858 -20.79 -21.54 -6.65
N TYR A 859 -22.01 -21.98 -6.98
CA TYR A 859 -22.21 -23.02 -8.00
C TYR A 859 -21.96 -22.55 -9.43
N LEU A 860 -22.24 -21.27 -9.75
CA LEU A 860 -21.87 -20.64 -11.02
C LEU A 860 -20.35 -20.56 -11.19
N SER A 861 -19.63 -20.09 -10.16
CA SER A 861 -18.17 -19.95 -10.15
C SER A 861 -17.42 -21.29 -10.24
N ASN A 862 -18.01 -22.37 -9.71
CA ASN A 862 -17.46 -23.73 -9.86
C ASN A 862 -17.84 -24.41 -11.20
N SER A 863 -18.65 -23.75 -12.04
CA SER A 863 -19.12 -24.26 -13.34
C SER A 863 -18.62 -23.43 -14.53
N ASP A 864 -17.70 -22.48 -14.28
CA ASP A 864 -17.22 -21.48 -15.24
C ASP A 864 -18.36 -20.69 -15.92
N ILE A 865 -19.46 -20.45 -15.21
CA ILE A 865 -20.58 -19.60 -15.67
C ILE A 865 -20.40 -18.20 -15.08
N PRO A 866 -20.05 -17.17 -15.88
CA PRO A 866 -19.83 -15.83 -15.38
C PRO A 866 -21.13 -15.10 -14.98
N ILE A 867 -20.97 -14.15 -14.06
CA ILE A 867 -22.00 -13.15 -13.75
C ILE A 867 -21.58 -11.82 -14.40
N VAL A 868 -22.44 -11.33 -15.28
CA VAL A 868 -22.34 -10.05 -15.97
C VAL A 868 -23.01 -8.99 -15.12
N HIS A 869 -22.22 -8.06 -14.59
CA HIS A 869 -22.69 -6.90 -13.85
C HIS A 869 -23.42 -5.92 -14.79
N SER A 870 -24.48 -5.30 -14.29
CA SER A 870 -25.12 -4.15 -14.93
C SER A 870 -25.49 -3.10 -13.88
N SER A 871 -24.93 -1.90 -14.04
CA SER A 871 -25.08 -0.73 -13.17
C SER A 871 -26.50 -0.15 -13.10
N SER A 872 -27.47 -0.76 -13.80
CA SER A 872 -28.90 -0.43 -13.74
C SER A 872 -29.68 -1.24 -12.70
N PHE A 873 -29.08 -2.28 -12.09
CA PHE A 873 -29.73 -3.14 -11.10
C PHE A 873 -29.28 -2.79 -9.67
N HIS A 874 -30.23 -2.71 -8.71
CA HIS A 874 -29.94 -2.21 -7.36
C HIS A 874 -30.57 -3.06 -6.24
N GLN A 875 -29.72 -3.61 -5.38
CA GLN A 875 -30.07 -4.40 -4.19
C GLN A 875 -30.52 -3.53 -2.99
N ALA A 876 -30.47 -2.21 -3.12
CA ALA A 876 -30.92 -1.24 -2.12
C ALA A 876 -31.98 -0.28 -2.73
N PRO A 877 -32.73 0.49 -1.93
CA PRO A 877 -33.60 1.52 -2.46
C PRO A 877 -32.80 2.68 -3.06
N SER A 878 -33.43 3.47 -3.95
CA SER A 878 -32.87 4.65 -4.61
C SER A 878 -32.10 5.59 -3.65
N SER A 879 -32.65 5.83 -2.46
CA SER A 879 -32.05 6.66 -1.39
C SER A 879 -30.71 6.16 -0.84
N SER A 880 -30.25 4.97 -1.24
CA SER A 880 -28.93 4.42 -0.89
C SER A 880 -27.83 4.73 -1.91
N TYR A 881 -28.13 5.44 -3.00
CA TYR A 881 -27.18 5.74 -4.07
C TYR A 881 -26.99 7.25 -4.26
N ALA A 882 -25.82 7.65 -4.76
CA ALA A 882 -25.55 9.05 -5.10
C ALA A 882 -26.42 9.52 -6.29
N HIS A 883 -26.90 10.77 -6.23
CA HIS A 883 -27.82 11.34 -7.22
C HIS A 883 -27.28 11.24 -8.66
N ASP A 884 -26.05 11.70 -8.91
CA ASP A 884 -25.42 11.71 -10.23
C ASP A 884 -25.28 10.30 -10.84
N TYR A 885 -25.08 9.29 -9.98
CA TYR A 885 -24.99 7.89 -10.40
C TYR A 885 -26.36 7.36 -10.90
N LEU A 886 -27.46 7.77 -10.27
CA LEU A 886 -28.82 7.37 -10.70
C LEU A 886 -29.26 8.03 -12.02
N HIS A 887 -28.65 9.16 -12.41
CA HIS A 887 -29.00 9.91 -13.61
C HIS A 887 -28.11 9.56 -14.84
N LYS A 888 -27.03 8.78 -14.69
CA LYS A 888 -26.11 8.47 -15.82
C LYS A 888 -26.69 7.54 -16.90
N MET A 889 -27.76 6.80 -16.58
CA MET A 889 -28.39 5.81 -17.47
C MET A 889 -29.79 5.41 -16.99
N PRO A 890 -30.65 4.82 -17.85
CA PRO A 890 -31.91 4.24 -17.40
C PRO A 890 -31.73 3.16 -16.33
N MET A 891 -32.38 3.35 -15.18
CA MET A 891 -32.43 2.39 -14.08
C MET A 891 -33.36 1.21 -14.45
N ILE A 892 -32.97 -0.01 -14.08
CA ILE A 892 -33.73 -1.25 -14.31
C ILE A 892 -34.45 -1.72 -13.06
N SER A 893 -33.85 -1.58 -11.88
CA SER A 893 -34.47 -2.03 -10.63
C SER A 893 -34.08 -1.22 -9.40
N PHE A 894 -34.92 -1.32 -8.38
CA PHE A 894 -34.59 -1.05 -6.97
C PHE A 894 -35.26 -2.11 -6.09
N HIS A 895 -34.62 -2.43 -4.97
CA HIS A 895 -35.08 -3.42 -4.01
C HIS A 895 -35.39 -2.79 -2.65
N SER A 896 -36.22 -3.46 -1.86
CA SER A 896 -36.73 -3.06 -0.56
C SER A 896 -37.75 -1.91 -0.61
N PHE A 897 -38.86 -2.10 0.11
CA PHE A 897 -39.88 -1.07 0.34
C PHE A 897 -39.67 -0.35 1.70
N PHE A 898 -38.53 -0.55 2.37
CA PHE A 898 -38.19 0.20 3.58
C PHE A 898 -37.64 1.60 3.25
N ASN A 899 -37.89 2.56 4.13
CA ASN A 899 -37.35 3.93 4.08
C ASN A 899 -37.63 4.72 2.78
N GLY A 900 -38.81 4.52 2.16
CA GLY A 900 -39.31 5.33 1.06
C GLY A 900 -40.73 4.93 0.64
N ASN A 901 -41.37 5.72 -0.22
CA ASN A 901 -42.61 5.30 -0.89
C ASN A 901 -42.26 4.57 -2.20
N PRO A 902 -42.56 3.27 -2.34
CA PRO A 902 -42.22 2.52 -3.56
C PRO A 902 -42.97 2.98 -4.81
N LEU A 903 -44.12 3.66 -4.67
CA LEU A 903 -44.83 4.24 -5.81
C LEU A 903 -44.12 5.50 -6.34
N GLU A 904 -43.67 6.37 -5.44
CA GLU A 904 -42.89 7.58 -5.80
C GLU A 904 -41.54 7.19 -6.40
N ASN A 905 -40.83 6.23 -5.80
CA ASN A 905 -39.58 5.70 -6.37
C ASN A 905 -39.75 5.08 -7.76
N PHE A 906 -40.88 4.40 -8.02
CA PHE A 906 -41.18 3.86 -9.34
C PHE A 906 -41.45 4.99 -10.35
N GLU A 907 -42.31 5.94 -9.99
CA GLU A 907 -42.67 7.08 -10.85
C GLU A 907 -41.46 7.99 -11.16
N GLN A 908 -40.55 8.20 -10.20
CA GLN A 908 -39.37 9.06 -10.39
C GLN A 908 -38.25 8.42 -11.21
N TYR A 909 -37.89 7.15 -10.94
CA TYR A 909 -36.65 6.56 -11.50
C TYR A 909 -36.86 5.36 -12.43
N LEU A 910 -38.03 4.70 -12.42
CA LEU A 910 -38.28 3.47 -13.18
C LEU A 910 -39.39 3.57 -14.23
N LYS A 911 -40.13 4.68 -14.26
CA LYS A 911 -41.15 4.98 -15.25
C LYS A 911 -40.53 5.53 -16.54
N GLU A 912 -41.11 5.19 -17.68
CA GLU A 912 -40.48 5.36 -19.00
C GLU A 912 -40.57 6.79 -19.59
N GLU A 913 -40.54 7.82 -18.74
CA GLU A 913 -40.62 9.25 -19.12
C GLU A 913 -39.26 9.98 -19.10
N PHE A 914 -38.18 9.29 -18.68
CA PHE A 914 -36.80 9.78 -18.46
C PHE A 914 -36.02 10.26 -19.71
N LEU A 915 -36.70 10.67 -20.79
CA LEU A 915 -36.10 11.21 -22.03
C LEU A 915 -36.94 12.38 -22.60
N LYS A 916 -37.44 13.27 -21.74
CA LYS A 916 -38.26 14.42 -22.15
C LYS A 916 -38.07 15.73 -21.38
N ASN A 917 -37.50 15.73 -20.17
CA ASN A 917 -37.71 16.83 -19.22
C ASN A 917 -36.48 17.73 -18.97
N ASP A 918 -35.36 17.53 -19.65
CA ASP A 918 -34.21 18.44 -19.58
C ASP A 918 -34.56 19.88 -20.03
N GLU A 919 -35.52 20.02 -20.97
CA GLU A 919 -36.08 21.33 -21.36
C GLU A 919 -37.03 21.94 -20.30
N GLU A 920 -37.57 21.16 -19.35
CA GLU A 920 -38.45 21.69 -18.29
C GLU A 920 -37.70 22.01 -16.99
N GLU A 921 -36.76 21.17 -16.52
CA GLU A 921 -35.99 21.48 -15.31
C GLU A 921 -35.02 22.66 -15.51
N GLU A 922 -34.35 22.76 -16.67
CA GLU A 922 -33.51 23.93 -16.96
C GLU A 922 -34.37 25.21 -17.05
N HIS A 923 -35.62 25.10 -17.49
CA HIS A 923 -36.56 26.21 -17.56
C HIS A 923 -37.21 26.56 -16.20
N LEU A 924 -37.20 25.63 -15.24
CA LEU A 924 -37.57 25.89 -13.84
C LEU A 924 -36.41 26.55 -13.09
N ALA A 925 -35.19 26.04 -13.24
CA ALA A 925 -33.98 26.62 -12.66
C ALA A 925 -33.73 28.07 -13.13
N LYS A 926 -33.94 28.35 -14.43
CA LYS A 926 -33.89 29.71 -15.02
C LYS A 926 -35.08 30.62 -14.64
N LYS A 927 -35.85 30.25 -13.62
CA LYS A 927 -37.05 30.97 -13.13
C LYS A 927 -37.01 31.25 -11.62
N GLU A 928 -36.10 30.60 -10.90
CA GLU A 928 -35.74 30.92 -9.51
C GLU A 928 -34.40 31.70 -9.40
N LEU A 929 -33.80 32.01 -10.56
CA LEU A 929 -32.61 32.85 -10.78
C LEU A 929 -32.98 34.15 -11.53
#